data_AF-A0A351F1K5-F1
#
_entry.id   AF-A0A351F1K5-F1
#
_cell.length_a   1.000
_cell.length_b   1.000
_cell.length_c   1.000
_cell.angle_alpha   90.00
_cell.angle_beta   90.00
_cell.angle_gamma   90.00
#
_symmetry.space_group_name_H-M   'P 1'
#
loop_
_entity.id
_entity.type
_entity.pdbx_description
1 polymer ?
#
loop_
_entity_poly.entity_id
_entity_poly.type
_entity_poly.pdbx_seq_one_letter_code
_entity_poly.pdbx_strand_id
1 'polypeptide(L)'
;VSCFTATAKQKVIEDIRAYFKEKLSIDLELFTSKSSRTNLHYNVFERSNEEEKYQTLRDLIAEKNCPAIIYVSRTRRAYLLAERLTQDGFDAKPYHGKMEVSEKTANQNAFMAGEVSVMVATSAFGMGVDKKDVGLVIHYDISDSLENYIQEAGRAGRDESIVADCFVLFNEEDLGKHFILLNQTKLSIKEIQQIWKAIKEITRLRSKVSNSALEIARKAGWDDNVVEIETRVTTAIAALENAGYLKRGQNMPRIFANSILSKNAQEAIDKIIASQKFDEKQKEKGIRIIKKLFSGKSRKHATEEPAESRIDYISDHLGIVKEEVINIVNLLREENILADAKDLTAFIRKNESKNRSLSIVNTYCKIENFLLPVLGTQEKAVHIKELNEEAEANGCEDVSINKIKTIINFWAIKNWIKRHNLEYSKNHIALICLHPKELLEKKLEKRHELARFIVEFLYKKSNTDAYKDDTGKEEVLIEFSVHELKTAYNQSSNLFKLNVGLEDIEDALFYLSKIEAIKIEGGFLVVYNRLTIERLEEDNKKRYTKEDYEKLNQFYENKVQQIHIVGEYARKMIGDYRNALQFVEDYFQLNYQSFLKKYFPGSKSDELKLRMTPSKFRQLFGELSPTQLSIINDNDSKYIVVAAGPGSGKTKVLVHKLASLLLMEDVKHEQLLMLTFSRAAATEFKKRLLKLIGNAANYIEIKTFHSYCFDLLGKIGSLEKSDVILKLAVEKIRNKEVEMSRITKTVLVIDEAQDMDADEFSLINALMEHNEEMRVIAVGDDDQNIFEFRGASSKYLEQFILINNAVRHELTENFRSKSNLVEFTNHFVNRIRHRLKEIPIVARQTDNGQIKLVHYQNNNLITPLVNDILTTGLTGTVCVLTRTNEEALQIAGLLLKNGFQARLIQSNDGFSLYNLYEVRFFLTQLNITDDVFILNDDAWEAGKTALKKRFSGSNKLEICINLIKDFEETNPKKKYRSDLEVFIRE
;
A
#
# COMPACT_ATOMS: atom_id res chain seq x y z
N VAL A 1 -6.61 -32.35 -30.48
CA VAL A 1 -6.04 -31.28 -29.62
C VAL A 1 -4.73 -31.82 -29.06
N SER A 2 -3.67 -31.02 -29.04
CA SER A 2 -2.37 -31.44 -28.49
C SER A 2 -1.96 -30.46 -27.40
N CYS A 3 -1.66 -30.98 -26.22
CA CYS A 3 -1.28 -30.18 -25.04
C CYS A 3 0.18 -30.47 -24.70
N PHE A 4 1.02 -29.42 -24.66
CA PHE A 4 2.45 -29.54 -24.40
C PHE A 4 2.81 -28.80 -23.11
N THR A 5 3.64 -29.43 -22.28
CA THR A 5 4.10 -28.87 -20.99
C THR A 5 5.39 -29.56 -20.57
N ALA A 6 6.32 -28.82 -19.98
CA ALA A 6 7.63 -29.33 -19.56
C ALA A 6 7.67 -29.75 -18.08
N THR A 7 6.72 -29.27 -17.26
CA THR A 7 6.79 -29.33 -15.79
C THR A 7 5.44 -29.67 -15.13
N ALA A 8 4.49 -30.25 -15.88
CA ALA A 8 3.21 -30.65 -15.29
C ALA A 8 3.38 -31.83 -14.32
N LYS A 9 2.89 -31.65 -13.10
CA LYS A 9 2.71 -32.73 -12.12
C LYS A 9 1.64 -33.72 -12.58
N GLN A 10 1.71 -34.94 -12.06
CA GLN A 10 0.71 -36.00 -12.26
C GLN A 10 -0.74 -35.50 -12.13
N LYS A 11 -1.07 -34.73 -11.09
CA LYS A 11 -2.42 -34.17 -10.91
C LYS A 11 -2.83 -33.20 -12.03
N VAL A 12 -1.91 -32.38 -12.55
CA VAL A 12 -2.22 -31.44 -13.66
C VAL A 12 -2.48 -32.21 -14.95
N ILE A 13 -1.74 -33.30 -15.17
CA ILE A 13 -1.97 -34.22 -16.30
C ILE A 13 -3.36 -34.86 -16.17
N GLU A 14 -3.74 -35.32 -14.97
CA GLU A 14 -5.06 -35.87 -14.67
C GLU A 14 -6.18 -34.84 -14.85
N ASP A 15 -6.05 -33.63 -14.31
CA ASP A 15 -7.02 -32.53 -14.43
C ASP A 15 -7.26 -32.15 -15.90
N ILE A 16 -6.19 -32.07 -16.72
CA ILE A 16 -6.31 -31.80 -18.18
C ILE A 16 -7.07 -32.94 -18.87
N ARG A 17 -6.70 -34.20 -18.61
CA ARG A 17 -7.35 -35.37 -19.23
C ARG A 17 -8.83 -35.48 -18.82
N ALA A 18 -9.14 -35.24 -17.55
CA ALA A 18 -10.51 -35.21 -17.03
C ALA A 18 -11.33 -34.09 -17.70
N TYR A 19 -10.80 -32.87 -17.79
CA TYR A 19 -11.50 -31.75 -18.44
C TYR A 19 -11.88 -32.04 -19.89
N PHE A 20 -10.93 -32.54 -20.69
CA PHE A 20 -11.20 -32.87 -22.11
C PHE A 20 -12.16 -34.06 -22.26
N LYS A 21 -12.09 -35.05 -21.36
CA LYS A 21 -13.01 -36.19 -21.35
C LYS A 21 -14.44 -35.78 -20.94
N GLU A 22 -14.60 -34.98 -19.88
CA GLU A 22 -15.90 -34.58 -19.35
C GLU A 22 -16.61 -33.50 -20.19
N LYS A 23 -15.87 -32.49 -20.68
CA LYS A 23 -16.47 -31.36 -21.39
C LYS A 23 -16.59 -31.56 -22.89
N LEU A 24 -15.75 -32.41 -23.47
CA LEU A 24 -15.63 -32.57 -24.92
C LEU A 24 -15.66 -34.03 -25.39
N SER A 25 -15.75 -35.01 -24.48
CA SER A 25 -15.68 -36.45 -24.80
C SER A 25 -14.41 -36.85 -25.57
N ILE A 26 -13.28 -36.17 -25.29
CA ILE A 26 -11.97 -36.43 -25.91
C ILE A 26 -11.07 -37.13 -24.91
N ASP A 27 -10.69 -38.38 -25.20
CA ASP A 27 -9.58 -39.05 -24.52
C ASP A 27 -8.23 -38.58 -25.08
N LEU A 28 -7.33 -38.16 -24.19
CA LEU A 28 -5.97 -37.76 -24.54
C LEU A 28 -4.96 -38.86 -24.22
N GLU A 29 -4.15 -39.19 -25.22
CA GLU A 29 -2.96 -40.04 -25.09
C GLU A 29 -1.84 -39.28 -24.39
N LEU A 30 -1.10 -39.97 -23.52
CA LEU A 30 -0.07 -39.36 -22.66
C LEU A 30 1.32 -39.82 -23.09
N PHE A 31 2.12 -38.88 -23.56
CA PHE A 31 3.55 -39.07 -23.84
C PHE A 31 4.36 -38.37 -22.75
N THR A 32 5.29 -39.09 -22.10
CA THR A 32 6.17 -38.56 -21.05
C THR A 32 7.63 -38.84 -21.37
N SER A 33 8.49 -37.87 -21.05
CA SER A 33 9.94 -38.01 -21.03
C SER A 33 10.45 -37.92 -19.58
N LYS A 34 11.71 -38.32 -19.34
CA LYS A 34 12.35 -38.10 -18.04
C LYS A 34 12.59 -36.60 -17.83
N SER A 35 12.36 -36.12 -16.61
CA SER A 35 12.62 -34.72 -16.21
C SER A 35 14.11 -34.40 -16.09
N SER A 36 14.96 -35.42 -15.87
CA SER A 36 16.40 -35.29 -15.74
C SER A 36 17.09 -35.17 -17.11
N ARG A 37 17.59 -33.96 -17.43
CA ARG A 37 18.47 -33.71 -18.59
C ARG A 37 19.92 -33.98 -18.20
N THR A 38 20.61 -34.86 -18.93
CA THR A 38 21.99 -35.30 -18.63
C THR A 38 23.05 -34.24 -18.91
N ASN A 39 22.74 -33.23 -19.71
CA ASN A 39 23.65 -32.13 -20.06
C ASN A 39 23.51 -30.89 -19.16
N LEU A 40 22.68 -30.95 -18.11
CA LEU A 40 22.56 -29.88 -17.11
C LEU A 40 23.21 -30.28 -15.79
N HIS A 41 24.15 -29.46 -15.32
CA HIS A 41 24.80 -29.64 -14.03
C HIS A 41 24.26 -28.63 -13.01
N TYR A 42 23.58 -29.13 -11.98
CA TYR A 42 22.94 -28.30 -10.95
C TYR A 42 23.89 -28.11 -9.76
N ASN A 43 24.02 -26.88 -9.25
CA ASN A 43 24.80 -26.57 -8.05
C ASN A 43 24.12 -25.51 -7.19
N VAL A 44 24.37 -25.56 -5.88
CA VAL A 44 23.82 -24.59 -4.92
C VAL A 44 24.95 -24.10 -4.03
N PHE A 45 25.14 -22.77 -3.98
CA PHE A 45 26.11 -22.12 -3.11
C PHE A 45 25.38 -21.31 -2.05
N GLU A 46 25.53 -21.71 -0.79
CA GLU A 46 25.04 -20.93 0.35
C GLU A 46 25.92 -19.68 0.57
N ARG A 47 25.28 -18.52 0.69
CA ARG A 47 25.94 -17.21 0.85
C ARG A 47 25.19 -16.36 1.86
N SER A 48 25.89 -15.84 2.86
CA SER A 48 25.27 -15.26 4.06
C SER A 48 24.79 -13.82 3.84
N ASN A 49 25.34 -13.09 2.86
CA ASN A 49 24.95 -11.71 2.56
C ASN A 49 24.93 -11.42 1.04
N GLU A 50 24.36 -10.26 0.69
CA GLU A 50 24.15 -9.83 -0.70
C GLU A 50 25.46 -9.54 -1.46
N GLU A 51 26.54 -9.11 -0.79
CA GLU A 51 27.82 -8.83 -1.44
C GLU A 51 28.59 -10.11 -1.77
N GLU A 52 28.57 -11.12 -0.89
CA GLU A 52 29.06 -12.47 -1.18
C GLU A 52 28.33 -13.11 -2.37
N LYS A 53 27.02 -12.90 -2.48
CA LYS A 53 26.22 -13.34 -3.64
C LYS A 53 26.68 -12.62 -4.91
N TYR A 54 26.85 -11.30 -4.86
CA TYR A 54 27.31 -10.52 -6.01
C TYR A 54 28.71 -10.95 -6.48
N GLN A 55 29.65 -11.12 -5.54
CA GLN A 55 31.00 -11.55 -5.85
C GLN A 55 31.02 -12.96 -6.46
N THR A 56 30.24 -13.90 -5.91
CA THR A 56 30.11 -15.26 -6.48
C THR A 56 29.48 -15.24 -7.88
N LEU A 57 28.47 -14.39 -8.11
CA LEU A 57 27.88 -14.19 -9.44
C LEU A 57 28.93 -13.72 -10.44
N ARG A 58 29.71 -12.70 -10.08
CA ARG A 58 30.75 -12.09 -10.92
C ARG A 58 31.80 -13.11 -11.33
N ASP A 59 32.26 -13.92 -10.37
CA ASP A 59 33.27 -14.95 -10.62
C ASP A 59 32.76 -16.06 -11.55
N LEU A 60 31.50 -16.51 -11.38
CA LEU A 60 30.89 -17.54 -12.25
C LEU A 60 30.72 -17.08 -13.71
N ILE A 61 30.34 -15.81 -13.94
CA ILE A 61 30.23 -15.26 -15.29
C ILE A 61 31.61 -15.18 -15.94
N ALA A 62 32.61 -14.71 -15.19
CA ALA A 62 34.00 -14.59 -15.67
C ALA A 62 34.66 -15.94 -15.97
N GLU A 63 34.41 -16.98 -15.16
CA GLU A 63 34.96 -18.33 -15.36
C GLU A 63 34.38 -19.01 -16.61
N LYS A 64 33.07 -18.92 -16.81
CA LYS A 64 32.36 -19.69 -17.85
C LYS A 64 32.38 -19.06 -19.23
N ASN A 65 32.46 -17.72 -19.30
CA ASN A 65 32.55 -16.93 -20.53
C ASN A 65 31.60 -17.40 -21.67
N CYS A 66 30.32 -17.59 -21.33
CA CYS A 66 29.28 -18.07 -22.24
C CYS A 66 27.96 -17.31 -22.01
N PRO A 67 27.00 -17.37 -22.96
CA PRO A 67 25.72 -16.68 -22.80
C PRO A 67 24.97 -17.13 -21.54
N ALA A 68 24.64 -16.16 -20.69
CA ALA A 68 24.15 -16.40 -19.34
C ALA A 68 22.78 -15.76 -19.08
N ILE A 69 21.91 -16.46 -18.35
CA ILE A 69 20.65 -15.91 -17.83
C ILE A 69 20.70 -15.87 -16.30
N ILE A 70 20.45 -14.70 -15.72
CA ILE A 70 20.49 -14.46 -14.28
C ILE A 70 19.07 -14.19 -13.79
N TYR A 71 18.50 -15.10 -13.01
CA TYR A 71 17.14 -14.98 -12.49
C TYR A 71 17.10 -14.25 -11.13
N VAL A 72 16.25 -13.24 -11.04
CA VAL A 72 15.98 -12.44 -9.84
C VAL A 72 14.49 -12.32 -9.53
N SER A 73 14.16 -12.16 -8.25
CA SER A 73 12.79 -12.14 -7.73
C SER A 73 12.03 -10.84 -8.00
N ARG A 74 12.71 -9.72 -8.29
CA ARG A 74 12.10 -8.37 -8.36
C ARG A 74 12.59 -7.56 -9.56
N THR A 75 11.66 -6.83 -10.19
CA THR A 75 11.93 -5.97 -11.36
C THR A 75 13.06 -4.97 -11.13
N ARG A 76 13.01 -4.20 -10.02
CA ARG A 76 14.06 -3.24 -9.65
C ARG A 76 15.43 -3.89 -9.44
N ARG A 77 15.48 -5.14 -9.00
CA ARG A 77 16.73 -5.90 -8.79
C ARG A 77 17.34 -6.32 -10.12
N ALA A 78 16.52 -6.59 -11.14
CA ALA A 78 17.02 -6.87 -12.49
C ALA A 78 17.74 -5.65 -13.09
N TYR A 79 17.15 -4.45 -12.98
CA TYR A 79 17.81 -3.20 -13.39
C TYR A 79 19.12 -2.96 -12.62
N LEU A 80 19.07 -2.90 -11.29
CA LEU A 80 20.26 -2.57 -10.47
C LEU A 80 21.40 -3.59 -10.62
N LEU A 81 21.07 -4.88 -10.79
CA LEU A 81 22.08 -5.92 -10.97
C LEU A 81 22.68 -5.89 -12.39
N ALA A 82 21.88 -5.64 -13.43
CA ALA A 82 22.39 -5.44 -14.78
C ALA A 82 23.26 -4.18 -14.89
N GLU A 83 22.86 -3.08 -14.23
CA GLU A 83 23.63 -1.84 -14.15
C GLU A 83 24.99 -2.08 -13.46
N ARG A 84 25.00 -2.74 -12.30
CA ARG A 84 26.24 -3.06 -11.56
C ARG A 84 27.17 -4.00 -12.36
N LEU A 85 26.63 -5.02 -13.02
CA LEU A 85 27.41 -5.89 -13.92
C LEU A 85 27.98 -5.12 -15.13
N THR A 86 27.23 -4.17 -15.67
CA THR A 86 27.72 -3.29 -16.77
C THR A 86 28.84 -2.38 -16.30
N GLN A 87 28.76 -1.84 -15.07
CA GLN A 87 29.84 -1.05 -14.45
C GLN A 87 31.11 -1.87 -14.22
N ASP A 88 30.97 -3.16 -13.87
CA ASP A 88 32.06 -4.12 -13.72
C ASP A 88 32.59 -4.68 -15.07
N GLY A 89 32.04 -4.23 -16.21
CA GLY A 89 32.54 -4.55 -17.55
C GLY A 89 31.90 -5.75 -18.27
N PHE A 90 30.75 -6.25 -17.80
CA PHE A 90 29.99 -7.31 -18.47
C PHE A 90 28.85 -6.74 -19.33
N ASP A 91 28.64 -7.28 -20.53
CA ASP A 91 27.51 -6.90 -21.40
C ASP A 91 26.19 -7.46 -20.86
N ALA A 92 25.62 -6.75 -19.88
CA ALA A 92 24.41 -7.14 -19.16
C ALA A 92 23.20 -6.25 -19.51
N LYS A 93 22.03 -6.87 -19.76
CA LYS A 93 20.75 -6.14 -19.93
C LYS A 93 19.65 -6.68 -19.00
N PRO A 94 18.72 -5.83 -18.56
CA PRO A 94 17.55 -6.24 -17.78
C PRO A 94 16.40 -6.72 -18.69
N TYR A 95 15.60 -7.67 -18.19
CA TYR A 95 14.31 -8.06 -18.79
C TYR A 95 13.25 -8.36 -17.73
N HIS A 96 12.13 -7.63 -17.73
CA HIS A 96 10.99 -7.96 -16.88
C HIS A 96 9.64 -7.44 -17.39
N GLY A 97 8.54 -7.95 -16.83
CA GLY A 97 7.18 -7.64 -17.25
C GLY A 97 6.75 -6.16 -17.19
N LYS A 98 7.41 -5.33 -16.36
CA LYS A 98 7.12 -3.89 -16.20
C LYS A 98 8.03 -2.95 -17.02
N MET A 99 8.71 -3.45 -18.06
CA MET A 99 9.49 -2.63 -18.99
C MET A 99 8.63 -2.11 -20.13
N GLU A 100 9.05 -1.02 -20.77
CA GLU A 100 8.47 -0.57 -22.04
C GLU A 100 8.61 -1.65 -23.12
N VAL A 101 7.58 -1.81 -23.95
CA VAL A 101 7.52 -2.93 -24.92
C VAL A 101 8.65 -2.86 -25.95
N SER A 102 9.02 -1.65 -26.36
CA SER A 102 10.14 -1.38 -27.27
C SER A 102 11.49 -1.78 -26.66
N GLU A 103 11.80 -1.31 -25.46
CA GLU A 103 13.05 -1.64 -24.73
C GLU A 103 13.14 -3.14 -24.46
N LYS A 104 12.05 -3.75 -23.98
CA LYS A 104 11.95 -5.18 -23.70
C LYS A 104 12.24 -6.04 -24.93
N THR A 105 11.71 -5.65 -26.09
CA THR A 105 11.94 -6.34 -27.37
C THR A 105 13.36 -6.12 -27.87
N ALA A 106 13.91 -4.91 -27.73
CA ALA A 106 15.29 -4.61 -28.09
C ALA A 106 16.30 -5.45 -27.27
N ASN A 107 16.18 -5.47 -25.95
CA ASN A 107 17.06 -6.25 -25.07
C ASN A 107 16.97 -7.76 -25.36
N GLN A 108 15.77 -8.28 -25.62
CA GLN A 108 15.59 -9.68 -26.03
C GLN A 108 16.28 -9.97 -27.36
N ASN A 109 16.10 -9.13 -28.37
CA ASN A 109 16.70 -9.32 -29.69
C ASN A 109 18.23 -9.26 -29.62
N ALA A 110 18.80 -8.32 -28.88
CA ALA A 110 20.25 -8.20 -28.68
C ALA A 110 20.86 -9.47 -28.04
N PHE A 111 20.21 -10.04 -27.03
CA PHE A 111 20.63 -11.31 -26.42
C PHE A 111 20.48 -12.52 -27.36
N MET A 112 19.40 -12.56 -28.15
CA MET A 112 19.20 -13.61 -29.16
C MET A 112 20.28 -13.54 -30.25
N ALA A 113 20.64 -12.33 -30.70
CA ALA A 113 21.68 -12.08 -31.70
C ALA A 113 23.12 -12.29 -31.18
N GLY A 114 23.32 -12.32 -29.85
CA GLY A 114 24.65 -12.43 -29.23
C GLY A 114 25.38 -11.09 -29.06
N GLU A 115 24.69 -9.97 -29.25
CA GLU A 115 25.18 -8.61 -28.97
C GLU A 115 25.29 -8.33 -27.45
N VAL A 116 24.56 -9.11 -26.65
CA VAL A 116 24.52 -9.06 -25.19
C VAL A 116 24.75 -10.48 -24.67
N SER A 117 25.77 -10.68 -23.83
CA SER A 117 26.13 -11.99 -23.30
C SER A 117 25.35 -12.36 -22.03
N VAL A 118 24.90 -11.37 -21.25
CA VAL A 118 24.25 -11.59 -19.96
C VAL A 118 22.84 -10.98 -19.93
N MET A 119 21.83 -11.80 -19.62
CA MET A 119 20.45 -11.35 -19.43
C MET A 119 20.03 -11.46 -17.97
N VAL A 120 19.77 -10.33 -17.30
CA VAL A 120 19.25 -10.31 -15.92
C VAL A 120 17.72 -10.19 -15.96
N ALA A 121 17.03 -11.24 -15.55
CA ALA A 121 15.60 -11.38 -15.79
C ALA A 121 14.78 -11.75 -14.55
N THR A 122 13.50 -11.38 -14.56
CA THR A 122 12.49 -12.10 -13.76
C THR A 122 11.95 -13.29 -14.56
N SER A 123 11.16 -14.16 -13.91
CA SER A 123 10.49 -15.32 -14.53
C SER A 123 9.72 -15.01 -15.84
N ALA A 124 9.37 -13.74 -16.08
CA ALA A 124 8.78 -13.25 -17.32
C ALA A 124 9.59 -13.57 -18.60
N PHE A 125 10.91 -13.76 -18.51
CA PHE A 125 11.75 -14.19 -19.66
C PHE A 125 11.57 -15.68 -19.99
N GLY A 126 11.13 -16.48 -19.01
CA GLY A 126 11.05 -17.95 -19.14
C GLY A 126 10.00 -18.47 -20.13
N MET A 127 9.05 -17.66 -20.59
CA MET A 127 7.90 -18.14 -21.37
C MET A 127 8.08 -18.19 -22.89
N GLY A 128 9.11 -17.57 -23.48
CA GLY A 128 9.19 -17.43 -24.95
C GLY A 128 10.59 -17.39 -25.58
N VAL A 129 11.64 -17.72 -24.83
CA VAL A 129 13.04 -17.59 -25.29
C VAL A 129 13.62 -18.95 -25.67
N ASP A 130 14.09 -19.07 -26.91
CA ASP A 130 14.68 -20.28 -27.51
C ASP A 130 16.08 -20.00 -28.09
N LYS A 131 17.05 -19.77 -27.20
CA LYS A 131 18.47 -19.62 -27.55
C LYS A 131 19.20 -20.93 -27.27
N LYS A 132 19.88 -21.48 -28.27
CA LYS A 132 20.48 -22.84 -28.21
C LYS A 132 21.73 -22.91 -27.33
N ASP A 133 22.51 -21.83 -27.35
CA ASP A 133 23.87 -21.67 -26.85
C ASP A 133 23.95 -21.07 -25.43
N VAL A 134 22.86 -21.10 -24.65
CA VAL A 134 22.89 -20.67 -23.24
C VAL A 134 23.64 -21.71 -22.40
N GLY A 135 24.88 -21.41 -22.04
CA GLY A 135 25.75 -22.30 -21.26
C GLY A 135 25.64 -22.14 -19.74
N LEU A 136 24.98 -21.08 -19.27
CA LEU A 136 24.93 -20.72 -17.85
C LEU A 136 23.57 -20.16 -17.44
N VAL A 137 22.98 -20.72 -16.38
CA VAL A 137 21.83 -20.12 -15.69
C VAL A 137 22.17 -19.94 -14.21
N ILE A 138 21.97 -18.73 -13.69
CA ILE A 138 22.22 -18.40 -12.28
C ILE A 138 20.95 -17.83 -11.65
N HIS A 139 20.38 -18.57 -10.71
CA HIS A 139 19.36 -18.09 -9.80
C HIS A 139 20.02 -17.26 -8.71
N TYR A 140 20.15 -15.94 -8.97
CA TYR A 140 20.65 -14.99 -7.99
C TYR A 140 19.67 -14.84 -6.82
N ASP A 141 18.37 -14.94 -7.07
CA ASP A 141 17.37 -15.28 -6.06
C ASP A 141 16.79 -16.65 -6.41
N ILE A 142 16.60 -17.54 -5.43
CA ILE A 142 15.93 -18.83 -5.64
C ILE A 142 14.48 -18.61 -6.13
N SER A 143 13.97 -19.48 -7.01
CA SER A 143 12.58 -19.43 -7.50
C SER A 143 11.56 -19.69 -6.37
N ASP A 144 10.29 -19.31 -6.57
CA ASP A 144 9.21 -19.50 -5.59
C ASP A 144 8.74 -20.97 -5.46
N SER A 145 9.15 -21.82 -6.39
CA SER A 145 8.70 -23.19 -6.57
C SER A 145 9.71 -24.00 -7.38
N LEU A 146 9.72 -25.32 -7.16
CA LEU A 146 10.65 -26.22 -7.83
C LEU A 146 10.33 -26.36 -9.33
N GLU A 147 9.06 -26.24 -9.70
CA GLU A 147 8.60 -26.22 -11.09
C GLU A 147 9.17 -25.02 -11.87
N ASN A 148 9.11 -23.81 -11.29
CA ASN A 148 9.67 -22.62 -11.90
C ASN A 148 11.20 -22.73 -11.99
N TYR A 149 11.87 -23.19 -10.93
CA TYR A 149 13.32 -23.42 -10.95
C TYR A 149 13.75 -24.35 -12.10
N ILE A 150 13.10 -25.51 -12.25
CA ILE A 150 13.44 -26.48 -13.30
C ILE A 150 13.09 -25.93 -14.70
N GLN A 151 12.00 -25.17 -14.85
CA GLN A 151 11.65 -24.55 -16.14
C GLN A 151 12.63 -23.43 -16.54
N GLU A 152 13.12 -22.67 -15.57
CA GLU A 152 14.11 -21.59 -15.73
C GLU A 152 15.50 -22.15 -16.00
N ALA A 153 15.97 -23.12 -15.22
CA ALA A 153 17.22 -23.85 -15.43
C ALA A 153 17.21 -24.61 -16.77
N GLY A 154 16.07 -25.17 -17.17
CA GLY A 154 15.86 -25.79 -18.49
C GLY A 154 15.92 -24.85 -19.69
N ARG A 155 16.24 -23.56 -19.50
CA ARG A 155 16.64 -22.64 -20.58
C ARG A 155 18.11 -22.77 -20.96
N ALA A 156 18.94 -23.32 -20.06
CA ALA A 156 20.33 -23.68 -20.35
C ALA A 156 20.42 -24.95 -21.23
N GLY A 157 21.55 -25.13 -21.90
CA GLY A 157 21.92 -26.36 -22.61
C GLY A 157 20.84 -26.85 -23.56
N ARG A 158 20.16 -25.95 -24.30
CA ARG A 158 19.13 -26.35 -25.27
C ARG A 158 19.72 -27.17 -26.41
N ASP A 159 20.97 -26.88 -26.79
CA ASP A 159 21.81 -27.80 -27.55
C ASP A 159 22.29 -28.94 -26.64
N GLU A 160 22.00 -30.19 -27.01
CA GLU A 160 22.39 -31.39 -26.24
C GLU A 160 23.91 -31.66 -26.28
N SER A 161 24.63 -31.04 -27.22
CA SER A 161 26.11 -31.10 -27.27
C SER A 161 26.79 -30.19 -26.24
N ILE A 162 26.06 -29.23 -25.66
CA ILE A 162 26.56 -28.28 -24.66
C ILE A 162 26.21 -28.80 -23.27
N VAL A 163 27.24 -28.99 -22.43
CA VAL A 163 27.06 -29.11 -20.97
C VAL A 163 26.88 -27.70 -20.42
N ALA A 164 25.79 -27.47 -19.70
CA ALA A 164 25.48 -26.16 -19.13
C ALA A 164 25.30 -26.23 -17.61
N ASP A 165 25.76 -25.18 -16.93
CA ASP A 165 25.73 -25.09 -15.47
C ASP A 165 24.53 -24.26 -14.97
N CYS A 166 23.87 -24.77 -13.92
CA CYS A 166 22.68 -24.20 -13.31
C CYS A 166 22.95 -23.95 -11.82
N PHE A 167 23.34 -22.73 -11.46
CA PHE A 167 23.68 -22.36 -10.07
C PHE A 167 22.51 -21.69 -9.34
N VAL A 168 22.33 -22.01 -8.06
CA VAL A 168 21.52 -21.20 -7.13
C VAL A 168 22.44 -20.55 -6.10
N LEU A 169 22.38 -19.22 -5.99
CA LEU A 169 23.04 -18.48 -4.92
C LEU A 169 22.07 -18.39 -3.73
N PHE A 170 22.06 -19.43 -2.91
CA PHE A 170 21.05 -19.63 -1.88
C PHE A 170 21.35 -18.81 -0.62
N ASN A 171 20.34 -18.08 -0.16
CA ASN A 171 20.26 -17.53 1.18
C ASN A 171 18.87 -17.83 1.74
N GLU A 172 18.78 -18.30 2.99
CA GLU A 172 17.50 -18.66 3.59
C GLU A 172 16.53 -17.46 3.71
N GLU A 173 17.05 -16.22 3.79
CA GLU A 173 16.23 -15.01 3.75
C GLU A 173 15.48 -14.82 2.42
N ASP A 174 15.94 -15.42 1.32
CA ASP A 174 15.25 -15.34 0.02
C ASP A 174 13.90 -16.08 0.07
N LEU A 175 13.81 -17.19 0.81
CA LEU A 175 12.54 -17.88 1.06
C LEU A 175 11.60 -16.97 1.86
N GLY A 176 12.14 -16.22 2.83
CA GLY A 176 11.42 -15.17 3.56
C GLY A 176 10.84 -14.09 2.65
N LYS A 177 11.59 -13.66 1.61
CA LYS A 177 11.12 -12.70 0.61
C LYS A 177 9.88 -13.24 -0.16
N HIS A 178 9.84 -14.52 -0.47
CA HIS A 178 8.69 -15.17 -1.14
C HIS A 178 7.46 -15.30 -0.22
N PHE A 179 7.63 -15.73 1.02
CA PHE A 179 6.51 -15.79 1.98
C PHE A 179 5.88 -14.42 2.22
N ILE A 180 6.68 -13.36 2.35
CA ILE A 180 6.20 -11.98 2.49
C ILE A 180 5.42 -11.55 1.24
N LEU A 181 5.92 -11.83 0.03
CA LEU A 181 5.23 -11.51 -1.21
C LEU A 181 3.89 -12.26 -1.35
N LEU A 182 3.86 -13.53 -0.94
CA LEU A 182 2.64 -14.33 -0.92
C LEU A 182 1.61 -13.76 0.07
N ASN A 183 2.00 -13.40 1.30
CA ASN A 183 1.10 -12.77 2.27
C ASN A 183 0.59 -11.39 1.78
N GLN A 184 1.42 -10.60 1.09
CA GLN A 184 1.02 -9.29 0.53
C GLN A 184 0.01 -9.42 -0.64
N THR A 185 0.16 -10.43 -1.48
CA THR A 185 -0.69 -10.64 -2.67
C THR A 185 -1.93 -11.51 -2.40
N LYS A 186 -1.87 -12.39 -1.39
CA LYS A 186 -3.00 -13.21 -0.92
C LYS A 186 -4.20 -12.35 -0.55
N LEU A 187 -5.40 -12.77 -0.95
CA LEU A 187 -6.65 -12.17 -0.51
C LEU A 187 -7.20 -12.91 0.71
N SER A 188 -7.59 -12.19 1.75
CA SER A 188 -8.30 -12.76 2.90
C SER A 188 -9.83 -12.80 2.68
N ILE A 189 -10.53 -13.63 3.46
CA ILE A 189 -12.01 -13.67 3.50
C ILE A 189 -12.57 -12.27 3.77
N LYS A 190 -11.95 -11.51 4.70
CA LYS A 190 -12.37 -10.14 5.05
C LYS A 190 -12.26 -9.18 3.86
N GLU A 191 -11.20 -9.29 3.06
CA GLU A 191 -11.01 -8.48 1.85
C GLU A 191 -12.03 -8.81 0.75
N ILE A 192 -12.31 -10.10 0.52
CA ILE A 192 -13.34 -10.54 -0.43
C ILE A 192 -14.73 -10.06 0.06
N GLN A 193 -15.00 -10.12 1.36
CA GLN A 193 -16.23 -9.62 1.97
C GLN A 193 -16.37 -8.08 1.88
N GLN A 194 -15.27 -7.31 1.94
CA GLN A 194 -15.28 -5.87 1.66
C GLN A 194 -15.66 -5.57 0.20
N ILE A 195 -15.07 -6.31 -0.75
CA ILE A 195 -15.44 -6.21 -2.17
C ILE A 195 -16.90 -6.63 -2.39
N TRP A 196 -17.39 -7.67 -1.70
CA TRP A 196 -18.80 -8.06 -1.73
C TRP A 196 -19.72 -6.97 -1.17
N LYS A 197 -19.37 -6.33 -0.03
CA LYS A 197 -20.10 -5.18 0.51
C LYS A 197 -20.14 -4.02 -0.50
N ALA A 198 -19.00 -3.68 -1.09
CA ALA A 198 -18.92 -2.65 -2.13
C ALA A 198 -19.80 -2.98 -3.34
N ILE A 199 -19.75 -4.22 -3.84
CA ILE A 199 -20.61 -4.69 -4.93
C ILE A 199 -22.08 -4.61 -4.54
N LYS A 200 -22.48 -5.06 -3.33
CA LYS A 200 -23.86 -4.93 -2.83
C LYS A 200 -24.32 -3.48 -2.77
N GLU A 201 -23.46 -2.53 -2.39
CA GLU A 201 -23.77 -1.10 -2.39
C GLU A 201 -23.87 -0.51 -3.81
N ILE A 202 -22.95 -0.85 -4.70
CA ILE A 202 -22.94 -0.40 -6.10
C ILE A 202 -24.14 -0.97 -6.88
N THR A 203 -24.55 -2.20 -6.56
CA THR A 203 -25.69 -2.91 -7.17
C THR A 203 -27.01 -2.76 -6.42
N ARG A 204 -27.06 -1.97 -5.34
CA ARG A 204 -28.25 -1.80 -4.49
C ARG A 204 -29.50 -1.37 -5.28
N LEU A 205 -29.30 -0.63 -6.37
CA LEU A 205 -30.36 -0.08 -7.24
C LEU A 205 -30.49 -0.84 -8.58
N ARG A 206 -29.50 -1.66 -8.96
CA ARG A 206 -29.50 -2.44 -10.20
C ARG A 206 -28.54 -3.63 -10.08
N SER A 207 -28.98 -4.83 -10.45
CA SER A 207 -28.16 -6.05 -10.39
C SER A 207 -26.90 -5.96 -11.28
N LYS A 208 -26.96 -5.22 -12.39
CA LYS A 208 -25.88 -5.11 -13.37
C LYS A 208 -25.24 -3.72 -13.41
N VAL A 209 -23.91 -3.69 -13.29
CA VAL A 209 -23.10 -2.46 -13.17
C VAL A 209 -21.81 -2.55 -13.98
N SER A 210 -21.20 -1.41 -14.29
CA SER A 210 -19.93 -1.33 -15.02
C SER A 210 -19.03 -0.29 -14.38
N ASN A 211 -18.00 -0.76 -13.67
CA ASN A 211 -17.10 0.04 -12.84
C ASN A 211 -15.65 -0.38 -13.07
N SER A 212 -14.71 0.55 -12.94
CA SER A 212 -13.28 0.18 -12.94
C SER A 212 -12.89 -0.52 -11.64
N ALA A 213 -11.79 -1.29 -11.67
CA ALA A 213 -11.28 -1.94 -10.47
C ALA A 213 -10.98 -0.93 -9.34
N LEU A 214 -10.45 0.25 -9.69
CA LEU A 214 -10.20 1.36 -8.76
C LEU A 214 -11.48 1.91 -8.11
N GLU A 215 -12.58 2.06 -8.87
CA GLU A 215 -13.86 2.49 -8.31
C GLU A 215 -14.40 1.48 -7.28
N ILE A 216 -14.30 0.18 -7.59
CA ILE A 216 -14.72 -0.90 -6.67
C ILE A 216 -13.82 -0.92 -5.43
N ALA A 217 -12.51 -0.76 -5.60
CA ALA A 217 -11.54 -0.71 -4.50
C ALA A 217 -11.81 0.45 -3.54
N ARG A 218 -11.95 1.68 -4.05
CA ARG A 218 -12.30 2.87 -3.25
C ARG A 218 -13.62 2.67 -2.51
N LYS A 219 -14.61 2.09 -3.18
CA LYS A 219 -15.92 1.81 -2.58
C LYS A 219 -15.86 0.71 -1.51
N ALA A 220 -14.88 -0.20 -1.58
CA ALA A 220 -14.53 -1.17 -0.54
C ALA A 220 -13.64 -0.61 0.57
N GLY A 221 -13.23 0.67 0.49
CA GLY A 221 -12.35 1.32 1.48
C GLY A 221 -10.86 0.99 1.29
N TRP A 222 -10.43 0.51 0.13
CA TRP A 222 -9.01 0.24 -0.15
C TRP A 222 -8.29 1.53 -0.59
N ASP A 223 -7.02 1.67 -0.20
CA ASP A 223 -6.15 2.81 -0.54
C ASP A 223 -5.71 2.75 -2.01
N ASP A 224 -5.79 3.87 -2.73
CA ASP A 224 -5.29 4.04 -4.11
C ASP A 224 -3.79 3.70 -4.26
N ASN A 225 -3.01 3.73 -3.17
CA ASN A 225 -1.59 3.38 -3.16
C ASN A 225 -1.32 1.86 -3.09
N VAL A 226 -2.34 1.00 -3.01
CA VAL A 226 -2.16 -0.46 -2.97
C VAL A 226 -1.52 -0.93 -4.28
N VAL A 227 -0.32 -1.51 -4.19
CA VAL A 227 0.37 -2.12 -5.34
C VAL A 227 -0.52 -3.25 -5.89
N GLU A 228 -0.74 -3.22 -7.21
CA GLU A 228 -1.54 -4.25 -7.92
C GLU A 228 -2.99 -4.37 -7.43
N ILE A 229 -3.57 -3.25 -6.99
CA ILE A 229 -4.98 -3.12 -6.57
C ILE A 229 -5.96 -3.67 -7.62
N GLU A 230 -5.69 -3.50 -8.92
CA GLU A 230 -6.51 -4.05 -10.00
C GLU A 230 -6.47 -5.58 -10.04
N THR A 231 -5.29 -6.19 -9.89
CA THR A 231 -5.12 -7.65 -9.76
C THR A 231 -5.84 -8.18 -8.52
N ARG A 232 -5.77 -7.46 -7.38
CA ARG A 232 -6.48 -7.82 -6.15
C ARG A 232 -8.00 -7.76 -6.33
N VAL A 233 -8.55 -6.70 -6.92
CA VAL A 233 -9.99 -6.57 -7.16
C VAL A 233 -10.49 -7.62 -8.16
N THR A 234 -9.78 -7.83 -9.27
CA THR A 234 -10.15 -8.85 -10.27
C THR A 234 -10.08 -10.26 -9.70
N THR A 235 -9.12 -10.57 -8.83
CA THR A 235 -9.05 -11.87 -8.12
C THR A 235 -10.18 -12.03 -7.10
N ALA A 236 -10.55 -10.98 -6.36
CA ALA A 236 -11.70 -11.01 -5.44
C ALA A 236 -13.03 -11.22 -6.18
N ILE A 237 -13.21 -10.56 -7.33
CA ILE A 237 -14.38 -10.77 -8.22
C ILE A 237 -14.40 -12.19 -8.76
N ALA A 238 -13.25 -12.75 -9.15
CA ALA A 238 -13.16 -14.14 -9.60
C ALA A 238 -13.47 -15.15 -8.47
N ALA A 239 -13.10 -14.85 -7.21
CA ALA A 239 -13.47 -15.66 -6.06
C ALA A 239 -14.99 -15.65 -5.81
N LEU A 240 -15.63 -14.47 -5.88
CA LEU A 240 -17.09 -14.32 -5.76
C LEU A 240 -17.84 -14.97 -6.93
N GLU A 241 -17.29 -14.93 -8.15
CA GLU A 241 -17.85 -15.62 -9.32
C GLU A 241 -17.78 -17.14 -9.19
N ASN A 242 -16.63 -17.68 -8.76
CA ASN A 242 -16.45 -19.11 -8.55
C ASN A 242 -17.38 -19.66 -7.45
N ALA A 243 -17.77 -18.83 -6.47
CA ALA A 243 -18.74 -19.16 -5.43
C ALA A 243 -20.20 -18.77 -5.81
N GLY A 244 -20.45 -18.30 -7.04
CA GLY A 244 -21.80 -18.04 -7.57
C GLY A 244 -22.48 -16.75 -7.09
N TYR A 245 -21.80 -15.84 -6.39
CA TYR A 245 -22.38 -14.59 -5.89
C TYR A 245 -22.64 -13.57 -7.01
N LEU A 246 -21.83 -13.62 -8.07
CA LEU A 246 -21.87 -12.72 -9.21
C LEU A 246 -21.43 -13.42 -10.50
N LYS A 247 -21.61 -12.73 -11.62
CA LYS A 247 -21.11 -13.11 -12.94
C LYS A 247 -20.40 -11.93 -13.59
N ARG A 248 -19.24 -12.16 -14.21
CA ARG A 248 -18.57 -11.17 -15.06
C ARG A 248 -19.23 -11.15 -16.43
N GLY A 249 -19.64 -9.96 -16.86
CA GLY A 249 -20.03 -9.69 -18.24
C GLY A 249 -18.82 -9.42 -19.13
N GLN A 250 -19.02 -9.42 -20.44
CA GLN A 250 -18.00 -8.88 -21.36
C GLN A 250 -17.74 -7.40 -21.05
N ASN A 251 -16.46 -6.99 -21.06
CA ASN A 251 -16.08 -5.60 -20.89
C ASN A 251 -16.62 -4.78 -22.07
N MET A 252 -17.50 -3.82 -21.81
CA MET A 252 -18.15 -2.99 -22.85
C MET A 252 -17.52 -1.59 -22.91
N PRO A 253 -16.65 -1.28 -23.89
CA PRO A 253 -16.40 0.10 -24.27
C PRO A 253 -17.67 0.70 -24.94
N ARG A 254 -18.10 1.90 -24.52
CA ARG A 254 -19.30 2.65 -24.98
C ARG A 254 -19.29 2.95 -26.50
N ILE A 255 -20.42 3.32 -27.20
CA ILE A 255 -20.70 3.70 -28.65
C ILE A 255 -20.50 5.17 -29.18
N PHE A 256 -19.66 5.54 -30.19
CA PHE A 256 -19.57 6.86 -30.88
C PHE A 256 -20.23 6.65 -32.25
N ALA A 257 -19.51 6.93 -33.35
CA ALA A 257 -19.88 6.53 -34.69
C ALA A 257 -20.00 5.01 -34.71
N ASN A 258 -21.23 4.55 -34.80
CA ASN A 258 -21.60 3.15 -34.91
C ASN A 258 -21.63 2.66 -36.36
N SER A 259 -21.59 3.57 -37.33
CA SER A 259 -21.71 3.29 -38.76
C SER A 259 -21.17 4.43 -39.63
N ILE A 260 -20.80 4.10 -40.87
CA ILE A 260 -20.54 5.07 -41.94
C ILE A 260 -21.83 5.18 -42.76
N LEU A 261 -22.37 6.39 -42.88
CA LEU A 261 -23.65 6.64 -43.56
C LEU A 261 -23.50 6.69 -45.09
N SER A 262 -22.32 7.05 -45.59
CA SER A 262 -22.02 7.06 -47.03
C SER A 262 -21.88 5.63 -47.57
N LYS A 263 -22.46 5.36 -48.75
CA LYS A 263 -22.53 4.02 -49.34
C LYS A 263 -21.15 3.49 -49.76
N ASN A 264 -20.28 4.38 -50.22
CA ASN A 264 -18.91 4.09 -50.63
C ASN A 264 -17.96 5.23 -50.25
N ALA A 265 -16.65 5.00 -50.38
CA ALA A 265 -15.64 5.99 -50.03
C ALA A 265 -15.71 7.26 -50.88
N GLN A 266 -16.15 7.17 -52.14
CA GLN A 266 -16.23 8.32 -53.04
C GLN A 266 -17.33 9.29 -52.60
N GLU A 267 -18.53 8.80 -52.27
CA GLU A 267 -19.64 9.63 -51.74
C GLU A 267 -19.22 10.39 -50.47
N ALA A 268 -18.43 9.77 -49.60
CA ALA A 268 -17.87 10.42 -48.41
C ALA A 268 -16.81 11.49 -48.77
N ILE A 269 -15.97 11.22 -49.76
CA ILE A 269 -14.97 12.18 -50.28
C ILE A 269 -15.64 13.40 -50.91
N ASP A 270 -16.67 13.18 -51.73
CA ASP A 270 -17.40 14.25 -52.42
C ASP A 270 -18.08 15.19 -51.42
N LYS A 271 -18.66 14.64 -50.34
CA LYS A 271 -19.22 15.41 -49.21
C LYS A 271 -18.16 16.25 -48.47
N ILE A 272 -16.97 15.71 -48.24
CA ILE A 272 -15.85 16.46 -47.61
C ILE A 272 -15.42 17.63 -48.50
N ILE A 273 -15.27 17.40 -49.81
CA ILE A 273 -14.82 18.43 -50.76
C ILE A 273 -15.84 19.57 -50.85
N ALA A 274 -17.13 19.23 -50.86
CA ALA A 274 -18.23 20.19 -50.96
C ALA A 274 -18.52 20.96 -49.66
N SER A 275 -18.13 20.44 -48.49
CA SER A 275 -18.35 21.11 -47.21
C SER A 275 -17.50 22.38 -47.06
N GLN A 276 -18.13 23.44 -46.55
CA GLN A 276 -17.44 24.67 -46.12
C GLN A 276 -16.97 24.62 -44.66
N LYS A 277 -17.23 23.53 -43.92
CA LYS A 277 -16.78 23.36 -42.53
C LYS A 277 -15.34 22.84 -42.42
N PHE A 278 -14.83 22.22 -43.48
CA PHE A 278 -13.45 21.76 -43.56
C PHE A 278 -12.58 22.82 -44.25
N ASP A 279 -11.46 23.18 -43.66
CA ASP A 279 -10.39 23.88 -44.39
C ASP A 279 -9.68 22.93 -45.38
N GLU A 280 -8.91 23.46 -46.33
CA GLU A 280 -8.28 22.63 -47.39
C GLU A 280 -7.31 21.54 -46.85
N LYS A 281 -6.64 21.76 -45.70
CA LYS A 281 -5.81 20.73 -45.05
C LYS A 281 -6.68 19.69 -44.33
N GLN A 282 -7.77 20.12 -43.70
CA GLN A 282 -8.76 19.23 -43.10
C GLN A 282 -9.48 18.39 -44.14
N LYS A 283 -9.76 18.92 -45.34
CA LYS A 283 -10.30 18.14 -46.47
C LYS A 283 -9.34 17.04 -46.88
N GLU A 284 -8.07 17.36 -47.12
CA GLU A 284 -7.05 16.37 -47.48
C GLU A 284 -6.93 15.26 -46.42
N LYS A 285 -6.85 15.65 -45.14
CA LYS A 285 -6.75 14.72 -44.00
C LYS A 285 -8.03 13.92 -43.78
N GLY A 286 -9.21 14.51 -43.95
CA GLY A 286 -10.52 13.84 -43.91
C GLY A 286 -10.69 12.80 -45.01
N ILE A 287 -10.26 13.12 -46.23
CA ILE A 287 -10.20 12.16 -47.35
C ILE A 287 -9.29 10.98 -47.01
N ARG A 288 -8.13 11.22 -46.38
CA ARG A 288 -7.21 10.16 -45.93
C ARG A 288 -7.81 9.30 -44.82
N ILE A 289 -8.50 9.90 -43.84
CA ILE A 289 -9.21 9.20 -42.75
C ILE A 289 -10.36 8.34 -43.30
N ILE A 290 -11.21 8.88 -44.19
CA ILE A 290 -12.27 8.11 -44.86
C ILE A 290 -11.71 6.95 -45.68
N LYS A 291 -10.65 7.17 -46.47
CA LYS A 291 -9.99 6.08 -47.22
C LYS A 291 -9.48 4.97 -46.30
N LYS A 292 -8.89 5.32 -45.15
CA LYS A 292 -8.45 4.34 -44.13
C LYS A 292 -9.64 3.57 -43.54
N LEU A 293 -10.71 4.25 -43.15
CA LEU A 293 -11.93 3.63 -42.59
C LEU A 293 -12.61 2.67 -43.57
N PHE A 294 -12.72 3.02 -44.86
CA PHE A 294 -13.24 2.11 -45.89
C PHE A 294 -12.28 0.97 -46.22
N SER A 295 -10.95 1.15 -46.12
CA SER A 295 -9.97 0.06 -46.31
C SER A 295 -10.03 -1.00 -45.19
N GLY A 296 -10.47 -0.63 -43.98
CA GLY A 296 -10.77 -1.59 -42.92
C GLY A 296 -11.99 -2.45 -43.23
N LYS A 297 -12.98 -1.88 -43.95
CA LYS A 297 -14.23 -2.57 -44.33
C LYS A 297 -14.00 -3.69 -45.36
N SER A 298 -12.99 -3.59 -46.22
CA SER A 298 -12.66 -4.61 -47.24
C SER A 298 -11.78 -5.75 -46.72
N ARG A 299 -11.03 -5.58 -45.61
CA ARG A 299 -10.25 -6.67 -44.98
C ARG A 299 -11.09 -7.78 -44.37
N LYS A 300 -12.40 -7.54 -44.17
CA LYS A 300 -13.39 -8.50 -43.67
C LYS A 300 -13.53 -9.79 -44.52
N HIS A 301 -12.92 -9.83 -45.70
CA HIS A 301 -12.95 -10.97 -46.63
C HIS A 301 -11.60 -11.73 -46.77
N ALA A 302 -10.56 -11.38 -46.01
CA ALA A 302 -9.22 -11.97 -46.16
C ALA A 302 -8.57 -12.48 -44.87
N THR A 303 -8.94 -11.96 -43.70
CA THR A 303 -8.33 -12.32 -42.40
C THR A 303 -9.37 -12.28 -41.29
N GLU A 304 -9.41 -13.28 -40.40
CA GLU A 304 -10.38 -13.40 -39.30
C GLU A 304 -10.14 -12.45 -38.10
N GLU A 305 -9.46 -11.32 -38.31
CA GLU A 305 -9.31 -10.27 -37.29
C GLU A 305 -10.41 -9.20 -37.41
N PRO A 306 -10.99 -8.73 -36.30
CA PRO A 306 -11.91 -7.60 -36.32
C PRO A 306 -11.18 -6.30 -36.68
N ALA A 307 -11.75 -5.49 -37.57
CA ALA A 307 -11.16 -4.24 -38.02
C ALA A 307 -11.19 -3.14 -36.94
N GLU A 308 -10.25 -3.17 -36.00
CA GLU A 308 -10.06 -2.11 -35.00
C GLU A 308 -9.71 -0.77 -35.67
N SER A 309 -10.63 0.19 -35.62
CA SER A 309 -10.44 1.55 -36.14
C SER A 309 -10.26 2.54 -34.99
N ARG A 310 -9.19 2.39 -34.21
CA ARG A 310 -8.90 3.26 -33.07
C ARG A 310 -8.28 4.60 -33.51
N ILE A 311 -8.52 5.67 -32.75
CA ILE A 311 -8.11 7.04 -33.10
C ILE A 311 -6.58 7.22 -33.03
N ASP A 312 -5.93 6.62 -32.02
CA ASP A 312 -4.47 6.42 -31.94
C ASP A 312 -3.94 5.71 -33.19
N TYR A 313 -4.56 4.59 -33.59
CA TYR A 313 -4.12 3.82 -34.75
C TYR A 313 -4.29 4.57 -36.08
N ILE A 314 -5.32 5.42 -36.21
CA ILE A 314 -5.53 6.31 -37.37
C ILE A 314 -4.51 7.45 -37.37
N SER A 315 -4.21 8.01 -36.19
CA SER A 315 -3.19 9.05 -35.98
C SER A 315 -1.81 8.57 -36.43
N ASP A 316 -1.36 7.43 -35.91
CA ASP A 316 -0.07 6.81 -36.23
C ASP A 316 0.04 6.43 -37.72
N HIS A 317 -0.97 5.77 -38.29
CA HIS A 317 -0.92 5.30 -39.68
C HIS A 317 -0.97 6.41 -40.73
N LEU A 318 -1.55 7.57 -40.40
CA LEU A 318 -1.69 8.68 -41.35
C LEU A 318 -0.70 9.80 -41.06
N GLY A 319 0.05 9.76 -39.96
CA GLY A 319 0.91 10.86 -39.52
C GLY A 319 0.11 12.14 -39.26
N ILE A 320 -1.12 12.00 -38.75
CA ILE A 320 -2.02 13.11 -38.40
C ILE A 320 -2.06 13.19 -36.89
N VAL A 321 -1.91 14.38 -36.31
CA VAL A 321 -1.95 14.56 -34.84
C VAL A 321 -3.31 14.10 -34.30
N LYS A 322 -3.31 13.37 -33.19
CA LYS A 322 -4.50 12.73 -32.60
C LYS A 322 -5.70 13.68 -32.42
N GLU A 323 -5.44 14.89 -31.96
CA GLU A 323 -6.43 15.96 -31.78
C GLU A 323 -7.07 16.39 -33.10
N GLU A 324 -6.28 16.43 -34.18
CA GLU A 324 -6.75 16.74 -35.52
C GLU A 324 -7.52 15.59 -36.15
N VAL A 325 -7.18 14.33 -35.83
CA VAL A 325 -8.01 13.15 -36.17
C VAL A 325 -9.38 13.24 -35.48
N ILE A 326 -9.41 13.60 -34.19
CA ILE A 326 -10.67 13.77 -33.43
C ILE A 326 -11.53 14.88 -34.04
N ASN A 327 -10.93 16.05 -34.30
CA ASN A 327 -11.62 17.18 -34.90
C ASN A 327 -12.22 16.82 -36.26
N ILE A 328 -11.44 16.19 -37.14
CA ILE A 328 -11.92 15.72 -38.45
C ILE A 328 -13.02 14.66 -38.32
N VAL A 329 -12.92 13.73 -37.37
CA VAL A 329 -14.01 12.75 -37.12
C VAL A 329 -15.30 13.44 -36.66
N ASN A 330 -15.22 14.53 -35.90
CA ASN A 330 -16.38 15.33 -35.54
C ASN A 330 -16.95 16.11 -36.75
N LEU A 331 -16.11 16.72 -37.58
CA LEU A 331 -16.55 17.36 -38.84
C LEU A 331 -17.24 16.35 -39.79
N LEU A 332 -16.78 15.09 -39.83
CA LEU A 332 -17.42 14.02 -40.60
C LEU A 332 -18.80 13.61 -40.04
N ARG A 333 -19.04 13.76 -38.73
CA ARG A 333 -20.39 13.60 -38.14
C ARG A 333 -21.28 14.77 -38.50
N GLU A 334 -20.76 15.99 -38.39
CA GLU A 334 -21.48 17.23 -38.72
C GLU A 334 -21.96 17.32 -40.18
N GLU A 335 -21.31 16.62 -41.12
CA GLU A 335 -21.72 16.49 -42.52
C GLU A 335 -22.55 15.22 -42.82
N ASN A 336 -23.02 14.51 -41.79
CA ASN A 336 -23.76 13.24 -41.92
C ASN A 336 -23.03 12.18 -42.76
N ILE A 337 -21.69 12.17 -42.72
CA ILE A 337 -20.86 11.08 -43.27
C ILE A 337 -20.75 9.96 -42.23
N LEU A 338 -20.78 10.33 -40.95
CA LEU A 338 -20.92 9.47 -39.76
C LEU A 338 -22.21 9.86 -39.01
N ALA A 339 -22.79 8.93 -38.24
CA ALA A 339 -24.06 9.13 -37.56
C ALA A 339 -23.93 9.84 -36.18
N ASP A 340 -24.96 10.61 -35.81
CA ASP A 340 -25.19 11.16 -34.48
C ASP A 340 -26.14 10.30 -33.65
N ALA A 341 -26.01 10.38 -32.32
CA ALA A 341 -26.96 9.82 -31.37
C ALA A 341 -27.11 10.70 -30.12
N LYS A 342 -28.22 10.52 -29.39
CA LYS A 342 -28.56 11.28 -28.17
C LYS A 342 -27.91 10.58 -26.96
N ASP A 343 -26.65 10.91 -26.69
CA ASP A 343 -25.75 9.96 -26.02
C ASP A 343 -25.40 10.24 -24.55
N LEU A 344 -25.80 11.37 -23.96
CA LEU A 344 -25.45 11.68 -22.57
C LEU A 344 -26.68 11.69 -21.66
N THR A 345 -26.62 10.86 -20.62
CA THR A 345 -27.62 10.81 -19.55
C THR A 345 -26.99 11.28 -18.24
N ALA A 346 -27.63 12.19 -17.50
CA ALA A 346 -27.20 12.63 -16.18
C ALA A 346 -28.23 12.30 -15.11
N PHE A 347 -27.76 11.88 -13.93
CA PHE A 347 -28.60 11.65 -12.75
C PHE A 347 -28.61 12.89 -11.85
N ILE A 348 -29.80 13.33 -11.42
CA ILE A 348 -30.00 14.45 -10.49
C ILE A 348 -30.98 14.08 -9.37
N ARG A 349 -30.67 14.47 -8.13
CA ARG A 349 -31.50 14.19 -6.95
C ARG A 349 -32.66 15.18 -6.81
N LYS A 350 -33.85 14.66 -6.46
CA LYS A 350 -35.12 15.42 -6.45
C LYS A 350 -35.56 15.95 -5.07
N ASN A 351 -35.07 15.36 -3.97
CA ASN A 351 -35.72 15.47 -2.65
C ASN A 351 -35.00 16.35 -1.59
N GLU A 352 -34.09 17.25 -1.96
CA GLU A 352 -33.43 18.16 -1.01
C GLU A 352 -33.76 19.64 -1.31
N SER A 353 -34.04 20.43 -0.26
CA SER A 353 -34.49 21.84 -0.36
C SER A 353 -33.42 22.83 -0.84
N LYS A 354 -32.19 22.35 -1.06
CA LYS A 354 -31.09 23.05 -1.72
C LYS A 354 -30.46 22.11 -2.74
N ASN A 355 -30.07 22.62 -3.90
CA ASN A 355 -29.39 21.84 -4.92
C ASN A 355 -27.98 21.43 -4.44
N ARG A 356 -27.86 20.19 -3.93
CA ARG A 356 -26.60 19.63 -3.40
C ARG A 356 -25.47 19.63 -4.41
N SER A 357 -25.75 19.33 -5.68
CA SER A 357 -24.77 19.41 -6.77
C SER A 357 -24.21 20.83 -6.93
N LEU A 358 -25.06 21.85 -6.80
CA LEU A 358 -24.64 23.26 -6.82
C LEU A 358 -23.82 23.64 -5.57
N SER A 359 -24.15 23.06 -4.41
CA SER A 359 -23.33 23.22 -3.18
C SER A 359 -21.92 22.64 -3.38
N ILE A 360 -21.82 21.44 -3.96
CA ILE A 360 -20.53 20.80 -4.29
C ILE A 360 -19.73 21.71 -5.24
N VAL A 361 -20.34 22.18 -6.34
CA VAL A 361 -19.69 23.12 -7.28
C VAL A 361 -19.16 24.34 -6.55
N ASN A 362 -19.97 25.01 -5.72
CA ASN A 362 -19.55 26.21 -5.02
C ASN A 362 -18.42 25.96 -4.00
N THR A 363 -18.42 24.84 -3.29
CA THR A 363 -17.32 24.45 -2.39
C THR A 363 -16.02 24.26 -3.17
N TYR A 364 -16.04 23.52 -4.29
CA TYR A 364 -14.86 23.35 -5.13
C TYR A 364 -14.39 24.67 -5.76
N CYS A 365 -15.30 25.56 -6.20
CA CYS A 365 -14.95 26.90 -6.68
C CYS A 365 -14.21 27.75 -5.63
N LYS A 366 -14.65 27.73 -4.35
CA LYS A 366 -13.95 28.41 -3.25
C LYS A 366 -12.51 27.90 -3.12
N ILE A 367 -12.33 26.58 -3.10
CA ILE A 367 -11.01 25.94 -2.94
C ILE A 367 -10.11 26.23 -4.16
N GLU A 368 -10.64 26.20 -5.38
CA GLU A 368 -9.88 26.55 -6.59
C GLU A 368 -9.37 27.99 -6.56
N ASN A 369 -10.19 28.94 -6.08
CA ASN A 369 -9.79 30.34 -5.94
C ASN A 369 -8.73 30.55 -4.85
N PHE A 370 -8.79 29.79 -3.75
CA PHE A 370 -7.73 29.79 -2.72
C PHE A 370 -6.40 29.20 -3.25
N LEU A 371 -6.47 28.15 -4.08
CA LEU A 371 -5.28 27.47 -4.61
C LEU A 371 -4.57 28.25 -5.74
N LEU A 372 -5.28 29.09 -6.51
CA LEU A 372 -4.71 29.84 -7.64
C LEU A 372 -3.53 30.76 -7.23
N PRO A 373 -3.59 31.57 -6.15
CA PRO A 373 -2.45 32.34 -5.65
C PRO A 373 -1.21 31.50 -5.33
N VAL A 374 -1.38 30.27 -4.84
CA VAL A 374 -0.30 29.41 -4.33
C VAL A 374 0.65 28.91 -5.43
N LEU A 375 0.15 28.81 -6.68
CA LEU A 375 0.91 28.38 -7.85
C LEU A 375 2.05 29.37 -8.20
N GLY A 376 3.18 28.83 -8.66
CA GLY A 376 4.33 29.60 -9.16
C GLY A 376 4.70 29.22 -10.60
N THR A 377 5.42 30.10 -11.30
CA THR A 377 6.04 29.79 -12.60
C THR A 377 7.31 28.93 -12.45
N GLN A 378 7.96 29.01 -11.30
CA GLN A 378 8.99 28.07 -10.85
C GLN A 378 8.36 26.90 -10.09
N GLU A 379 9.10 25.80 -9.98
CA GLU A 379 8.69 24.66 -9.18
C GLU A 379 8.62 25.03 -7.70
N LYS A 380 7.48 24.74 -7.07
CA LYS A 380 7.27 24.97 -5.64
C LYS A 380 6.79 23.68 -4.98
N ALA A 381 7.56 23.20 -4.00
CA ALA A 381 7.11 22.16 -3.08
C ALA A 381 6.12 22.77 -2.07
N VAL A 382 4.98 22.11 -1.86
CA VAL A 382 3.95 22.55 -0.91
C VAL A 382 3.53 21.37 -0.03
N HIS A 383 3.44 21.58 1.29
CA HIS A 383 2.94 20.57 2.22
C HIS A 383 1.40 20.61 2.25
N ILE A 384 0.75 19.51 1.86
CA ILE A 384 -0.70 19.48 1.63
C ILE A 384 -1.54 19.64 2.89
N LYS A 385 -0.97 19.38 4.09
CA LYS A 385 -1.66 19.65 5.36
C LYS A 385 -1.62 21.13 5.74
N GLU A 386 -0.50 21.81 5.48
CA GLU A 386 -0.38 23.26 5.70
C GLU A 386 -1.40 23.98 4.80
N LEU A 387 -1.40 23.61 3.52
CA LEU A 387 -2.36 24.10 2.53
C LEU A 387 -3.84 23.83 2.90
N ASN A 388 -4.12 22.76 3.63
CA ASN A 388 -5.46 22.42 4.11
C ASN A 388 -5.87 23.27 5.33
N GLU A 389 -4.96 23.51 6.28
CA GLU A 389 -5.19 24.44 7.41
C GLU A 389 -5.31 25.89 6.95
N GLU A 390 -4.46 26.32 5.99
CA GLU A 390 -4.54 27.65 5.38
C GLU A 390 -5.88 27.85 4.64
N ALA A 391 -6.36 26.85 3.90
CA ALA A 391 -7.65 26.94 3.21
C ALA A 391 -8.82 27.07 4.21
N GLU A 392 -8.80 26.30 5.30
CA GLU A 392 -9.80 26.37 6.38
C GLU A 392 -9.79 27.77 7.04
N ALA A 393 -8.61 28.31 7.33
CA ALA A 393 -8.42 29.65 7.88
C ALA A 393 -8.87 30.79 6.93
N ASN A 394 -8.81 30.56 5.61
CA ASN A 394 -9.29 31.50 4.58
C ASN A 394 -10.77 31.30 4.19
N GLY A 395 -11.57 30.61 5.02
CA GLY A 395 -13.03 30.51 4.83
C GLY A 395 -13.48 29.46 3.81
N CYS A 396 -12.61 28.51 3.45
CA CYS A 396 -13.02 27.31 2.70
C CYS A 396 -13.66 26.29 3.66
N GLU A 397 -14.90 26.57 4.05
CA GLU A 397 -15.78 25.64 4.78
C GLU A 397 -15.82 24.28 4.05
N ASP A 398 -15.67 23.18 4.80
CA ASP A 398 -15.62 21.81 4.29
C ASP A 398 -14.47 21.55 3.28
N VAL A 399 -13.30 22.18 3.46
CA VAL A 399 -12.07 21.76 2.74
C VAL A 399 -11.55 20.41 3.23
N SER A 400 -10.94 19.63 2.34
CA SER A 400 -10.17 18.44 2.70
C SER A 400 -9.02 18.18 1.73
N ILE A 401 -8.00 17.46 2.21
CA ILE A 401 -6.85 17.00 1.40
C ILE A 401 -7.29 16.31 0.10
N ASN A 402 -8.38 15.54 0.13
CA ASN A 402 -8.88 14.84 -1.05
C ASN A 402 -9.55 15.79 -2.05
N LYS A 403 -10.26 16.84 -1.61
CA LYS A 403 -10.79 17.89 -2.52
C LYS A 403 -9.64 18.66 -3.18
N ILE A 404 -8.62 19.04 -2.41
CA ILE A 404 -7.38 19.68 -2.92
C ILE A 404 -6.68 18.79 -3.95
N LYS A 405 -6.50 17.49 -3.66
CA LYS A 405 -5.94 16.52 -4.63
C LYS A 405 -6.78 16.42 -5.90
N THR A 406 -8.11 16.36 -5.81
CA THR A 406 -9.00 16.30 -6.99
C THR A 406 -8.81 17.50 -7.91
N ILE A 407 -8.71 18.72 -7.36
CA ILE A 407 -8.42 19.95 -8.12
C ILE A 407 -7.06 19.89 -8.79
N ILE A 408 -6.00 19.61 -8.04
CA ILE A 408 -4.62 19.51 -8.54
C ILE A 408 -4.52 18.44 -9.64
N ASN A 409 -5.19 17.31 -9.47
CA ASN A 409 -5.27 16.24 -10.47
C ASN A 409 -5.98 16.71 -11.76
N PHE A 410 -7.09 17.45 -11.63
CA PHE A 410 -7.83 17.98 -12.77
C PHE A 410 -7.01 19.01 -13.56
N TRP A 411 -6.39 19.98 -12.88
CA TRP A 411 -5.52 20.97 -13.52
C TRP A 411 -4.32 20.32 -14.23
N ALA A 412 -3.77 19.24 -13.68
CA ALA A 412 -2.71 18.47 -14.32
C ALA A 412 -3.21 17.70 -15.57
N ILE A 413 -4.40 17.08 -15.53
CA ILE A 413 -5.02 16.42 -16.70
C ILE A 413 -5.26 17.43 -17.83
N LYS A 414 -5.62 18.67 -17.49
CA LYS A 414 -5.83 19.76 -18.45
C LYS A 414 -4.54 20.48 -18.88
N ASN A 415 -3.37 20.00 -18.46
CA ASN A 415 -2.05 20.62 -18.72
C ASN A 415 -1.95 22.10 -18.29
N TRP A 416 -2.74 22.54 -17.29
CA TRP A 416 -2.61 23.89 -16.73
C TRP A 416 -1.47 23.98 -15.72
N ILE A 417 -1.18 22.87 -15.05
CA ILE A 417 -0.04 22.69 -14.16
C ILE A 417 0.70 21.40 -14.51
N LYS A 418 2.00 21.33 -14.20
CA LYS A 418 2.71 20.07 -14.03
C LYS A 418 2.74 19.77 -12.54
N ARG A 419 2.44 18.52 -12.17
CA ARG A 419 2.58 18.02 -10.80
C ARG A 419 3.44 16.78 -10.79
N HIS A 420 4.21 16.59 -9.73
CA HIS A 420 4.67 15.28 -9.33
C HIS A 420 4.66 15.19 -7.80
N ASN A 421 4.45 13.98 -7.29
CA ASN A 421 4.70 13.73 -5.88
C ASN A 421 6.22 13.68 -5.71
N LEU A 422 6.77 14.36 -4.71
CA LEU A 422 8.16 14.14 -4.35
C LEU A 422 8.29 12.67 -3.92
N GLU A 423 9.25 11.93 -4.47
CA GLU A 423 9.36 10.46 -4.37
C GLU A 423 9.36 9.92 -2.93
N TYR A 424 9.59 10.80 -1.94
CA TYR A 424 9.94 10.48 -0.57
C TYR A 424 9.07 11.12 0.50
N SER A 425 8.04 11.91 0.14
CA SER A 425 7.11 12.46 1.15
C SER A 425 5.66 12.33 0.73
N LYS A 426 4.86 11.62 1.53
CA LYS A 426 3.43 11.40 1.27
C LYS A 426 2.58 12.68 1.31
N ASN A 427 3.10 13.74 1.93
CA ASN A 427 2.38 14.99 2.17
C ASN A 427 2.90 16.17 1.34
N HIS A 428 4.02 16.05 0.61
CA HIS A 428 4.51 17.13 -0.25
C HIS A 428 4.21 16.86 -1.72
N ILE A 429 3.79 17.91 -2.43
CA ILE A 429 3.58 17.88 -3.89
C ILE A 429 4.39 19.03 -4.50
N ALA A 430 5.14 18.73 -5.55
CA ALA A 430 5.79 19.73 -6.38
C ALA A 430 4.82 20.21 -7.47
N LEU A 431 4.62 21.52 -7.54
CA LEU A 431 3.68 22.17 -8.45
C LEU A 431 4.41 23.20 -9.33
N ILE A 432 4.12 23.18 -10.63
CA ILE A 432 4.61 24.17 -11.62
C ILE A 432 3.41 24.65 -12.44
N CYS A 433 3.21 25.96 -12.56
CA CYS A 433 2.20 26.54 -13.43
C CYS A 433 2.69 26.59 -14.89
N LEU A 434 1.94 26.01 -15.82
CA LEU A 434 2.35 25.90 -17.24
C LEU A 434 1.85 27.06 -18.13
N HIS A 435 1.05 27.95 -17.58
CA HIS A 435 0.51 29.13 -18.26
C HIS A 435 0.58 30.38 -17.35
N PRO A 436 0.49 31.61 -17.90
CA PRO A 436 0.33 32.84 -17.11
C PRO A 436 -0.91 32.79 -16.21
N LYS A 437 -0.83 33.36 -14.99
CA LYS A 437 -1.92 33.28 -13.99
C LYS A 437 -3.22 33.89 -14.50
N GLU A 438 -3.12 34.98 -15.23
CA GLU A 438 -4.22 35.74 -15.84
C GLU A 438 -4.99 34.89 -16.89
N LEU A 439 -4.33 33.88 -17.47
CA LEU A 439 -4.95 32.93 -18.39
C LEU A 439 -5.62 31.77 -17.64
N LEU A 440 -5.06 31.31 -16.51
CA LEU A 440 -5.75 30.34 -15.65
C LEU A 440 -7.00 30.97 -15.05
N GLU A 441 -6.91 32.18 -14.51
CA GLU A 441 -8.03 32.90 -13.88
C GLU A 441 -9.25 32.97 -14.81
N LYS A 442 -9.07 33.45 -16.05
CA LYS A 442 -10.13 33.46 -17.07
C LYS A 442 -10.68 32.07 -17.43
N LYS A 443 -9.84 31.03 -17.41
CA LYS A 443 -10.28 29.63 -17.61
C LYS A 443 -11.06 29.09 -16.40
N LEU A 444 -10.70 29.50 -15.18
CA LEU A 444 -11.43 29.17 -13.94
C LEU A 444 -12.81 29.83 -13.96
N GLU A 445 -12.88 31.15 -14.16
CA GLU A 445 -14.13 31.93 -14.23
C GLU A 445 -15.13 31.30 -15.22
N LYS A 446 -14.68 31.07 -16.46
CA LYS A 446 -15.50 30.49 -17.53
C LYS A 446 -16.03 29.11 -17.16
N ARG A 447 -15.18 28.23 -16.61
CA ARG A 447 -15.60 26.88 -16.17
C ARG A 447 -16.50 26.92 -14.95
N HIS A 448 -16.33 27.88 -14.03
CA HIS A 448 -17.20 28.07 -12.86
C HIS A 448 -18.60 28.50 -13.28
N GLU A 449 -18.72 29.44 -14.23
CA GLU A 449 -20.01 29.85 -14.77
C GLU A 449 -20.71 28.67 -15.48
N LEU A 450 -20.01 27.98 -16.38
CA LEU A 450 -20.55 26.83 -17.09
C LEU A 450 -20.93 25.67 -16.18
N ALA A 451 -20.13 25.38 -15.14
CA ALA A 451 -20.44 24.34 -14.16
C ALA A 451 -21.76 24.63 -13.41
N ARG A 452 -21.97 25.88 -12.98
CA ARG A 452 -23.24 26.29 -12.35
C ARG A 452 -24.39 26.22 -13.35
N PHE A 453 -24.22 26.78 -14.55
CA PHE A 453 -25.24 26.77 -15.61
C PHE A 453 -25.70 25.34 -15.95
N ILE A 454 -24.78 24.40 -16.17
CA ILE A 454 -25.12 23.01 -16.53
C ILE A 454 -25.90 22.33 -15.41
N VAL A 455 -25.46 22.47 -14.15
CA VAL A 455 -26.16 21.90 -13.00
C VAL A 455 -27.57 22.50 -12.84
N GLU A 456 -27.71 23.81 -13.03
CA GLU A 456 -29.03 24.46 -13.00
C GLU A 456 -29.94 24.09 -14.17
N PHE A 457 -29.39 24.01 -15.39
CA PHE A 457 -30.13 23.63 -16.60
C PHE A 457 -30.68 22.21 -16.45
N LEU A 458 -29.82 21.27 -16.06
CA LEU A 458 -30.23 19.88 -15.82
C LEU A 458 -31.25 19.84 -14.67
N TYR A 459 -31.04 20.54 -13.55
CA TYR A 459 -32.02 20.58 -12.44
C TYR A 459 -33.39 21.12 -12.87
N LYS A 460 -33.43 22.18 -13.69
CA LYS A 460 -34.67 22.72 -14.29
C LYS A 460 -35.33 21.68 -15.20
N LYS A 461 -34.55 20.96 -16.02
CA LYS A 461 -35.05 19.90 -16.91
C LYS A 461 -35.68 18.73 -16.13
N SER A 462 -35.07 18.25 -15.04
CA SER A 462 -35.68 17.22 -14.16
C SER A 462 -37.02 17.62 -13.51
N ASN A 463 -37.30 18.92 -13.40
CA ASN A 463 -38.58 19.43 -12.91
C ASN A 463 -39.61 19.63 -14.04
N THR A 464 -39.18 19.70 -15.29
CA THR A 464 -40.05 19.91 -16.46
C THR A 464 -40.52 18.59 -17.07
N ASP A 465 -39.65 17.57 -17.13
CA ASP A 465 -39.98 16.22 -17.65
C ASP A 465 -40.82 15.37 -16.67
N ALA A 466 -41.48 15.98 -15.68
CA ALA A 466 -42.18 15.31 -14.58
C ALA A 466 -43.55 14.70 -14.95
N TYR A 467 -43.82 14.43 -16.23
CA TYR A 467 -45.04 13.79 -16.74
C TYR A 467 -44.78 12.39 -17.30
N LYS A 468 -44.36 11.45 -16.43
CA LYS A 468 -44.59 9.99 -16.52
C LYS A 468 -44.05 9.26 -15.29
N ASP A 469 -44.89 8.39 -14.74
CA ASP A 469 -44.67 7.38 -13.69
C ASP A 469 -43.24 7.17 -13.13
N ASP A 470 -42.88 7.91 -12.06
CA ASP A 470 -42.02 7.37 -10.99
C ASP A 470 -42.04 8.27 -9.73
N THR A 471 -43.04 8.11 -8.86
CA THR A 471 -43.15 8.86 -7.60
C THR A 471 -42.26 8.30 -6.47
N GLY A 472 -41.47 7.25 -6.73
CA GLY A 472 -40.68 6.53 -5.72
C GLY A 472 -39.15 6.65 -5.82
N LYS A 473 -38.59 7.35 -6.81
CA LYS A 473 -37.13 7.42 -7.03
C LYS A 473 -36.52 8.77 -6.59
N GLU A 474 -35.45 8.72 -5.80
CA GLU A 474 -34.73 9.91 -5.34
C GLU A 474 -33.92 10.62 -6.45
N GLU A 475 -33.58 9.91 -7.53
CA GLU A 475 -32.79 10.43 -8.67
C GLU A 475 -33.58 10.35 -9.99
N VAL A 476 -33.59 11.45 -10.74
CA VAL A 476 -34.14 11.57 -12.11
C VAL A 476 -33.02 11.42 -13.12
N LEU A 477 -33.24 10.61 -14.14
CA LEU A 477 -32.36 10.47 -15.30
C LEU A 477 -32.78 11.49 -16.37
N ILE A 478 -31.82 12.29 -16.83
CA ILE A 478 -32.03 13.36 -17.80
C ILE A 478 -31.17 13.09 -19.04
N GLU A 479 -31.79 12.92 -20.19
CA GLU A 479 -31.09 12.86 -21.48
C GLU A 479 -30.74 14.27 -21.96
N PHE A 480 -29.52 14.48 -22.45
CA PHE A 480 -29.08 15.76 -23.02
C PHE A 480 -27.97 15.57 -24.06
N SER A 481 -27.63 16.65 -24.77
CA SER A 481 -26.44 16.69 -25.63
C SER A 481 -25.55 17.90 -25.34
N VAL A 482 -24.27 17.82 -25.72
CA VAL A 482 -23.32 18.95 -25.62
C VAL A 482 -23.82 20.14 -26.45
N HIS A 483 -24.41 19.88 -27.62
CA HIS A 483 -24.97 20.93 -28.46
C HIS A 483 -26.23 21.58 -27.84
N GLU A 484 -27.11 20.80 -27.21
CA GLU A 484 -28.27 21.33 -26.46
C GLU A 484 -27.82 22.27 -25.34
N LEU A 485 -26.83 21.86 -24.53
CA LEU A 485 -26.27 22.70 -23.47
C LEU A 485 -25.65 24.00 -24.01
N LYS A 486 -24.89 23.92 -25.11
CA LYS A 486 -24.31 25.11 -25.77
C LYS A 486 -25.41 26.06 -26.29
N THR A 487 -26.44 25.52 -26.94
CA THR A 487 -27.56 26.32 -27.45
C THR A 487 -28.34 26.98 -26.32
N ALA A 488 -28.64 26.24 -25.25
CA ALA A 488 -29.32 26.77 -24.07
C ALA A 488 -28.49 27.84 -23.34
N TYR A 489 -27.16 27.67 -23.23
CA TYR A 489 -26.28 28.69 -22.66
C TYR A 489 -26.30 29.97 -23.51
N ASN A 490 -26.14 29.85 -24.83
CA ASN A 490 -26.17 30.99 -25.75
C ASN A 490 -27.52 31.71 -25.77
N GLN A 491 -28.62 31.00 -25.53
CA GLN A 491 -29.98 31.56 -25.41
C GLN A 491 -30.28 32.17 -24.04
N SER A 492 -29.49 31.86 -22.99
CA SER A 492 -29.70 32.41 -21.64
C SER A 492 -29.50 33.93 -21.58
N SER A 493 -30.19 34.59 -20.64
CA SER A 493 -30.21 36.06 -20.51
C SER A 493 -29.18 36.59 -19.51
N ASN A 494 -27.92 36.17 -19.61
CA ASN A 494 -26.82 36.72 -18.80
C ASN A 494 -26.32 38.06 -19.36
N LEU A 495 -26.09 39.03 -18.47
CA LEU A 495 -25.62 40.39 -18.79
C LEU A 495 -24.20 40.44 -19.40
N PHE A 496 -23.38 39.41 -19.14
CA PHE A 496 -22.03 39.26 -19.66
C PHE A 496 -21.89 37.88 -20.30
N LYS A 497 -22.11 37.76 -21.63
CA LYS A 497 -21.98 36.49 -22.34
C LYS A 497 -20.52 36.20 -22.67
N LEU A 498 -19.95 35.17 -22.05
CA LEU A 498 -18.67 34.60 -22.47
C LEU A 498 -18.85 33.86 -23.80
N ASN A 499 -17.85 33.93 -24.69
CA ASN A 499 -17.86 33.15 -25.93
C ASN A 499 -17.53 31.68 -25.62
N VAL A 500 -18.48 30.78 -25.85
CA VAL A 500 -18.44 29.37 -25.40
C VAL A 500 -18.51 28.42 -26.61
N GLY A 501 -17.46 27.63 -26.78
CA GLY A 501 -17.36 26.54 -27.76
C GLY A 501 -18.02 25.24 -27.27
N LEU A 502 -17.90 24.18 -28.07
CA LEU A 502 -18.32 22.84 -27.62
C LEU A 502 -17.32 22.27 -26.59
N GLU A 503 -16.02 22.48 -26.83
CA GLU A 503 -14.92 22.07 -25.93
C GLU A 503 -15.08 22.60 -24.50
N ASP A 504 -15.54 23.85 -24.33
CA ASP A 504 -15.79 24.45 -23.02
C ASP A 504 -16.92 23.74 -22.24
N ILE A 505 -17.96 23.28 -22.94
CA ILE A 505 -19.07 22.51 -22.36
C ILE A 505 -18.61 21.11 -21.99
N GLU A 506 -17.81 20.45 -22.86
CA GLU A 506 -17.21 19.14 -22.58
C GLU A 506 -16.27 19.20 -21.36
N ASP A 507 -15.45 20.25 -21.25
CA ASP A 507 -14.57 20.49 -20.10
C ASP A 507 -15.35 20.74 -18.80
N ALA A 508 -16.45 21.49 -18.88
CA ALA A 508 -17.33 21.71 -17.73
C ALA A 508 -18.05 20.42 -17.30
N LEU A 509 -18.53 19.59 -18.24
CA LEU A 509 -19.12 18.28 -17.96
C LEU A 509 -18.09 17.30 -17.35
N PHE A 510 -16.87 17.27 -17.89
CA PHE A 510 -15.78 16.46 -17.36
C PHE A 510 -15.42 16.91 -15.93
N TYR A 511 -15.36 18.22 -15.67
CA TYR A 511 -15.14 18.76 -14.33
C TYR A 511 -16.25 18.37 -13.35
N LEU A 512 -17.52 18.61 -13.70
CA LEU A 512 -18.68 18.27 -12.88
C LEU A 512 -18.74 16.77 -12.52
N SER A 513 -18.31 15.90 -13.44
CA SER A 513 -18.17 14.46 -13.21
C SER A 513 -17.01 14.11 -12.26
N LYS A 514 -15.89 14.86 -12.32
CA LYS A 514 -14.71 14.61 -11.46
C LYS A 514 -14.86 15.11 -10.03
N ILE A 515 -15.65 16.15 -9.79
CA ILE A 515 -16.00 16.63 -8.45
C ILE A 515 -17.23 15.93 -7.85
N GLU A 516 -17.77 14.93 -8.55
CA GLU A 516 -18.98 14.17 -8.19
C GLU A 516 -20.25 15.02 -8.02
N ALA A 517 -20.32 16.19 -8.68
CA ALA A 517 -21.51 17.03 -8.70
C ALA A 517 -22.63 16.43 -9.58
N ILE A 518 -22.27 15.72 -10.67
CA ILE A 518 -23.20 14.95 -11.52
C ILE A 518 -22.58 13.61 -11.91
N LYS A 519 -23.41 12.65 -12.33
CA LYS A 519 -22.99 11.32 -12.82
C LYS A 519 -23.52 11.07 -14.23
N ILE A 520 -22.66 10.67 -15.19
CA ILE A 520 -22.97 10.65 -16.63
C ILE A 520 -22.84 9.24 -17.28
N GLU A 521 -23.86 8.74 -17.99
CA GLU A 521 -23.87 7.43 -18.71
C GLU A 521 -24.12 7.57 -20.26
N GLY A 522 -23.36 6.85 -21.14
CA GLY A 522 -23.45 6.76 -22.65
C GLY A 522 -22.25 7.29 -23.54
N GLY A 523 -21.85 6.66 -24.68
CA GLY A 523 -20.86 7.19 -25.71
C GLY A 523 -19.32 6.78 -25.79
N PHE A 524 -18.75 6.20 -26.91
CA PHE A 524 -17.29 5.77 -27.23
C PHE A 524 -16.40 7.01 -27.45
N LEU A 525 -15.19 7.00 -28.04
CA LEU A 525 -14.21 5.93 -28.38
C LEU A 525 -12.86 6.37 -27.79
N VAL A 526 -12.85 6.59 -26.48
CA VAL A 526 -11.62 6.66 -25.69
C VAL A 526 -11.72 5.51 -24.70
N VAL A 527 -10.79 4.57 -24.80
CA VAL A 527 -10.84 3.32 -24.02
C VAL A 527 -10.58 3.60 -22.54
N TYR A 528 -11.46 3.12 -21.68
CA TYR A 528 -11.27 3.07 -20.23
C TYR A 528 -11.78 1.72 -19.74
N ASN A 529 -10.89 0.87 -19.21
CA ASN A 529 -11.23 -0.49 -18.84
C ASN A 529 -12.20 -0.51 -17.64
N ARG A 530 -13.42 -1.00 -17.88
CA ARG A 530 -14.43 -1.24 -16.83
C ARG A 530 -14.79 -2.71 -16.78
N LEU A 531 -14.90 -3.24 -15.57
CA LEU A 531 -15.40 -4.58 -15.30
C LEU A 531 -16.94 -4.51 -15.29
N THR A 532 -17.58 -5.27 -16.18
CA THR A 532 -19.02 -5.46 -16.16
C THR A 532 -19.36 -6.56 -15.16
N ILE A 533 -20.15 -6.25 -14.13
CA ILE A 533 -20.51 -7.18 -13.05
C ILE A 533 -22.03 -7.28 -12.96
N GLU A 534 -22.52 -8.51 -12.88
CA GLU A 534 -23.92 -8.85 -12.66
C GLU A 534 -24.03 -9.62 -11.34
N ARG A 535 -24.68 -9.03 -10.34
CA ARG A 535 -24.95 -9.65 -9.04
C ARG A 535 -26.06 -10.68 -9.20
N LEU A 536 -25.78 -11.92 -8.80
CA LEU A 536 -26.74 -13.03 -8.85
C LEU A 536 -27.41 -13.27 -7.49
N GLU A 537 -26.69 -13.03 -6.40
CA GLU A 537 -27.17 -13.27 -5.04
C GLU A 537 -27.99 -12.08 -4.53
N GLU A 538 -29.31 -12.23 -4.42
CA GLU A 538 -30.22 -11.15 -4.01
C GLU A 538 -30.26 -10.91 -2.50
N ASP A 539 -29.92 -11.91 -1.65
CA ASP A 539 -29.93 -11.70 -0.20
C ASP A 539 -28.83 -10.72 0.23
N ASN A 540 -29.26 -9.58 0.75
CA ASN A 540 -28.38 -8.55 1.27
C ASN A 540 -27.69 -8.96 2.58
N LYS A 541 -28.20 -9.98 3.30
CA LYS A 541 -27.59 -10.51 4.53
C LYS A 541 -26.47 -11.51 4.26
N LYS A 542 -26.51 -12.27 3.16
CA LYS A 542 -25.48 -13.27 2.82
C LYS A 542 -24.06 -12.68 2.82
N ARG A 543 -23.15 -13.42 3.44
CA ARG A 543 -21.72 -13.12 3.60
C ARG A 543 -20.90 -14.25 2.98
N TYR A 544 -19.76 -13.91 2.36
CA TYR A 544 -18.81 -14.88 1.82
C TYR A 544 -18.19 -15.68 2.99
N THR A 545 -18.28 -17.01 2.92
CA THR A 545 -18.04 -17.92 4.05
C THR A 545 -16.63 -18.52 4.06
N LYS A 546 -16.28 -19.27 5.14
CA LYS A 546 -15.06 -20.09 5.18
C LYS A 546 -15.10 -21.21 4.12
N GLU A 547 -16.28 -21.77 3.85
CA GLU A 547 -16.52 -22.82 2.84
C GLU A 547 -16.31 -22.27 1.42
N ASP A 548 -16.89 -21.10 1.10
CA ASP A 548 -16.71 -20.42 -0.19
C ASP A 548 -15.22 -20.13 -0.50
N TYR A 549 -14.41 -19.92 0.55
CA TYR A 549 -12.99 -19.58 0.46
C TYR A 549 -12.07 -20.81 0.34
N GLU A 550 -12.53 -22.01 0.68
CA GLU A 550 -11.66 -23.18 0.91
C GLU A 550 -10.76 -23.50 -0.30
N LYS A 551 -11.34 -23.50 -1.51
CA LYS A 551 -10.61 -23.73 -2.77
C LYS A 551 -9.47 -22.71 -3.00
N LEU A 552 -9.70 -21.46 -2.61
CA LEU A 552 -8.70 -20.39 -2.72
C LEU A 552 -7.66 -20.49 -1.59
N ASN A 553 -8.07 -20.89 -0.38
CA ASN A 553 -7.13 -21.17 0.70
C ASN A 553 -6.17 -22.33 0.35
N GLN A 554 -6.70 -23.44 -0.18
CA GLN A 554 -5.90 -24.58 -0.63
C GLN A 554 -4.87 -24.16 -1.70
N PHE A 555 -5.21 -23.23 -2.60
CA PHE A 555 -4.23 -22.67 -3.56
C PHE A 555 -3.08 -21.95 -2.84
N TYR A 556 -3.36 -21.13 -1.84
CA TYR A 556 -2.34 -20.44 -1.06
C TYR A 556 -1.50 -21.40 -0.18
N GLU A 557 -2.11 -22.43 0.41
CA GLU A 557 -1.39 -23.47 1.18
C GLU A 557 -0.43 -24.27 0.29
N ASN A 558 -0.86 -24.66 -0.91
CA ASN A 558 0.02 -25.30 -1.89
C ASN A 558 1.20 -24.39 -2.30
N LYS A 559 0.99 -23.06 -2.37
CA LYS A 559 2.05 -22.08 -2.62
C LYS A 559 3.04 -21.97 -1.46
N VAL A 560 2.57 -21.97 -0.20
CA VAL A 560 3.43 -22.04 1.00
C VAL A 560 4.29 -23.32 0.97
N GLN A 561 3.68 -24.46 0.65
CA GLN A 561 4.40 -25.74 0.54
C GLN A 561 5.43 -25.74 -0.59
N GLN A 562 5.15 -25.16 -1.76
CA GLN A 562 6.11 -25.02 -2.86
C GLN A 562 7.40 -24.29 -2.43
N ILE A 563 7.29 -23.22 -1.65
CA ILE A 563 8.43 -22.44 -1.15
C ILE A 563 9.29 -23.30 -0.17
N HIS A 564 8.65 -24.07 0.71
CA HIS A 564 9.39 -25.01 1.59
C HIS A 564 10.06 -26.14 0.81
N ILE A 565 9.41 -26.67 -0.22
CA ILE A 565 9.91 -27.79 -1.03
C ILE A 565 11.15 -27.36 -1.83
N VAL A 566 11.15 -26.17 -2.44
CA VAL A 566 12.33 -25.65 -3.15
C VAL A 566 13.47 -25.28 -2.18
N GLY A 567 13.15 -24.85 -0.95
CA GLY A 567 14.12 -24.67 0.13
C GLY A 567 14.74 -25.97 0.67
N GLU A 568 13.97 -27.05 0.77
CA GLU A 568 14.49 -28.38 1.11
C GLU A 568 15.34 -28.96 -0.04
N TYR A 569 14.96 -28.73 -1.31
CA TYR A 569 15.80 -29.05 -2.46
C TYR A 569 17.16 -28.34 -2.39
N ALA A 570 17.19 -27.03 -2.14
CA ALA A 570 18.44 -26.27 -2.01
C ALA A 570 19.35 -26.84 -0.90
N ARG A 571 18.79 -27.11 0.29
CA ARG A 571 19.52 -27.74 1.40
C ARG A 571 20.01 -29.16 1.08
N LYS A 572 19.26 -29.93 0.28
CA LYS A 572 19.68 -31.25 -0.20
C LYS A 572 20.82 -31.17 -1.22
N MET A 573 20.76 -30.24 -2.17
CA MET A 573 21.81 -30.03 -3.17
C MET A 573 23.17 -29.68 -2.55
N ILE A 574 23.17 -28.92 -1.45
CA ILE A 574 24.41 -28.58 -0.71
C ILE A 574 25.04 -29.82 -0.06
N GLY A 575 24.24 -30.79 0.41
CA GLY A 575 24.71 -31.97 1.14
C GLY A 575 24.94 -33.23 0.30
N ASP A 576 24.00 -33.57 -0.58
CA ASP A 576 24.03 -34.77 -1.42
C ASP A 576 23.29 -34.54 -2.76
N TYR A 577 24.08 -34.33 -3.81
CA TYR A 577 23.62 -34.17 -5.19
C TYR A 577 22.70 -35.31 -5.67
N ARG A 578 23.00 -36.57 -5.32
CA ARG A 578 22.18 -37.71 -5.76
C ARG A 578 20.85 -37.75 -5.04
N ASN A 579 20.84 -37.46 -3.73
CA ASN A 579 19.59 -37.36 -2.96
C ASN A 579 18.69 -36.22 -3.47
N ALA A 580 19.30 -35.10 -3.85
CA ALA A 580 18.60 -33.95 -4.40
C ALA A 580 17.99 -34.22 -5.79
N LEU A 581 18.71 -34.90 -6.69
CA LEU A 581 18.13 -35.32 -7.97
C LEU A 581 16.95 -36.30 -7.78
N GLN A 582 17.08 -37.30 -6.89
CA GLN A 582 15.98 -38.22 -6.58
C GLN A 582 14.76 -37.48 -6.00
N PHE A 583 14.98 -36.44 -5.18
CA PHE A 583 13.91 -35.59 -4.64
C PHE A 583 13.15 -34.86 -5.76
N VAL A 584 13.85 -34.38 -6.80
CA VAL A 584 13.20 -33.76 -7.98
C VAL A 584 12.43 -34.79 -8.80
N GLU A 585 12.99 -35.97 -9.08
CA GLU A 585 12.28 -37.01 -9.83
C GLU A 585 11.01 -37.47 -9.11
N ASP A 586 11.11 -37.73 -7.80
CA ASP A 586 9.98 -38.08 -6.95
C ASP A 586 8.89 -36.98 -6.91
N TYR A 587 9.28 -35.70 -6.96
CA TYR A 587 8.34 -34.58 -6.92
C TYR A 587 7.40 -34.52 -8.12
N PHE A 588 7.90 -34.91 -9.30
CA PHE A 588 7.10 -34.94 -10.53
C PHE A 588 6.37 -36.28 -10.74
N GLN A 589 6.96 -37.40 -10.29
CA GLN A 589 6.42 -38.75 -10.52
C GLN A 589 5.45 -39.24 -9.43
N LEU A 590 5.68 -38.93 -8.15
CA LEU A 590 4.82 -39.40 -7.07
C LEU A 590 3.53 -38.57 -6.99
N ASN A 591 2.46 -39.21 -6.50
CA ASN A 591 1.30 -38.43 -6.04
C ASN A 591 1.73 -37.51 -4.87
N TYR A 592 1.18 -36.31 -4.85
CA TYR A 592 1.66 -35.22 -3.99
C TYR A 592 1.64 -35.58 -2.49
N GLN A 593 0.61 -36.29 -2.02
CA GLN A 593 0.53 -36.74 -0.62
C GLN A 593 1.62 -37.75 -0.26
N SER A 594 1.96 -38.67 -1.17
CA SER A 594 3.02 -39.66 -0.95
C SER A 594 4.40 -39.01 -0.97
N PHE A 595 4.62 -38.00 -1.83
CA PHE A 595 5.83 -37.18 -1.81
C PHE A 595 6.00 -36.47 -0.46
N LEU A 596 4.96 -35.77 0.02
CA LEU A 596 5.00 -35.09 1.32
C LEU A 596 5.26 -36.08 2.47
N LYS A 597 4.59 -37.24 2.48
CA LYS A 597 4.79 -38.28 3.50
C LYS A 597 6.21 -38.86 3.48
N LYS A 598 6.85 -38.98 2.30
CA LYS A 598 8.22 -39.50 2.15
C LYS A 598 9.28 -38.51 2.65
N TYR A 599 9.13 -37.22 2.35
CA TYR A 599 10.18 -36.22 2.59
C TYR A 599 9.95 -35.26 3.75
N PHE A 600 8.71 -35.12 4.21
CA PHE A 600 8.32 -34.25 5.33
C PHE A 600 7.54 -35.01 6.42
N PRO A 601 8.07 -36.12 6.98
CA PRO A 601 7.40 -36.88 8.03
C PRO A 601 7.44 -36.17 9.39
N GLY A 602 6.47 -36.50 10.25
CA GLY A 602 6.42 -36.00 11.64
C GLY A 602 6.33 -34.48 11.72
N SER A 603 7.13 -33.84 12.57
CA SER A 603 7.13 -32.39 12.78
C SER A 603 7.44 -31.57 11.51
N LYS A 604 8.15 -32.14 10.53
CA LYS A 604 8.35 -31.48 9.22
C LYS A 604 7.04 -31.23 8.47
N SER A 605 5.98 -32.00 8.74
CA SER A 605 4.66 -31.77 8.13
C SER A 605 3.95 -30.54 8.70
N ASP A 606 4.29 -30.12 9.93
CA ASP A 606 3.81 -28.87 10.52
C ASP A 606 4.65 -27.67 10.07
N GLU A 607 5.96 -27.86 9.84
CA GLU A 607 6.83 -26.85 9.22
C GLU A 607 6.29 -26.39 7.86
N LEU A 608 5.72 -27.30 7.05
CA LEU A 608 5.08 -26.99 5.76
C LEU A 608 3.86 -26.04 5.85
N LYS A 609 3.27 -25.87 7.04
CA LYS A 609 2.16 -24.94 7.29
C LYS A 609 2.65 -23.55 7.68
N LEU A 610 3.92 -23.42 8.08
CA LEU A 610 4.52 -22.14 8.47
C LEU A 610 4.66 -21.22 7.26
N ARG A 611 4.22 -19.97 7.40
CA ARG A 611 4.38 -18.91 6.38
C ARG A 611 5.75 -18.22 6.50
N MET A 612 6.77 -18.97 6.91
CA MET A 612 8.14 -18.54 7.15
C MET A 612 9.04 -19.78 7.30
N THR A 613 10.35 -19.61 7.24
CA THR A 613 11.28 -20.73 7.45
C THR A 613 11.31 -21.18 8.92
N PRO A 614 11.60 -22.46 9.23
CA PRO A 614 11.68 -22.96 10.61
C PRO A 614 12.81 -22.32 11.45
N SER A 615 13.87 -21.82 10.81
CA SER A 615 14.90 -21.01 11.47
C SER A 615 14.33 -19.66 11.92
N LYS A 616 13.63 -18.95 11.03
CA LYS A 616 12.99 -17.67 11.32
C LYS A 616 11.91 -17.82 12.38
N PHE A 617 11.08 -18.86 12.31
CA PHE A 617 10.09 -19.15 13.36
C PHE A 617 10.73 -19.30 14.74
N ARG A 618 11.83 -20.06 14.86
CA ARG A 618 12.57 -20.20 16.13
C ARG A 618 13.22 -18.91 16.58
N GLN A 619 13.80 -18.12 15.68
CA GLN A 619 14.34 -16.78 16.00
C GLN A 619 13.25 -15.85 16.54
N LEU A 620 12.04 -15.91 15.97
CA LEU A 620 10.93 -15.03 16.34
C LEU A 620 10.20 -15.47 17.61
N PHE A 621 9.98 -16.77 17.83
CA PHE A 621 9.04 -17.23 18.86
C PHE A 621 9.64 -18.23 19.86
N GLY A 622 10.87 -18.73 19.64
CA GLY A 622 11.49 -19.75 20.49
C GLY A 622 11.86 -19.32 21.91
N GLU A 623 11.91 -18.01 22.20
CA GLU A 623 12.20 -17.46 23.54
C GLU A 623 10.94 -17.07 24.35
N LEU A 624 9.74 -17.32 23.83
CA LEU A 624 8.50 -16.89 24.48
C LEU A 624 8.01 -17.95 25.48
N SER A 625 7.45 -17.51 26.62
CA SER A 625 6.84 -18.44 27.58
C SER A 625 5.54 -19.05 27.01
N PRO A 626 5.04 -20.18 27.56
CA PRO A 626 3.82 -20.82 27.05
C PRO A 626 2.61 -19.88 26.99
N THR A 627 2.45 -18.99 27.98
CA THR A 627 1.37 -17.99 28.03
C THR A 627 1.59 -16.86 27.01
N GLN A 628 2.83 -16.49 26.74
CA GLN A 628 3.14 -15.55 25.66
C GLN A 628 2.84 -16.19 24.30
N LEU A 629 3.22 -17.45 24.09
CA LEU A 629 2.94 -18.20 22.86
C LEU A 629 1.44 -18.42 22.61
N SER A 630 0.61 -18.61 23.64
CA SER A 630 -0.84 -18.73 23.44
C SER A 630 -1.46 -17.42 22.94
N ILE A 631 -1.02 -16.27 23.44
CA ILE A 631 -1.41 -14.94 22.93
C ILE A 631 -0.94 -14.72 21.47
N ILE A 632 0.27 -15.18 21.13
CA ILE A 632 0.78 -15.12 19.75
C ILE A 632 -0.08 -15.98 18.82
N ASN A 633 -0.35 -17.22 19.21
CA ASN A 633 -1.04 -18.21 18.40
C ASN A 633 -2.57 -18.02 18.32
N ASP A 634 -3.18 -17.24 19.24
CA ASP A 634 -4.57 -16.85 19.12
C ASP A 634 -4.78 -16.01 17.83
N ASN A 635 -5.41 -16.63 16.84
CA ASN A 635 -5.81 -16.02 15.57
C ASN A 635 -7.34 -15.96 15.37
N ASP A 636 -8.11 -16.62 16.24
CA ASP A 636 -9.58 -16.70 16.17
C ASP A 636 -10.27 -15.61 17.02
N SER A 637 -9.70 -15.20 18.16
CA SER A 637 -10.35 -14.23 19.06
C SER A 637 -10.38 -12.84 18.44
N LYS A 638 -11.60 -12.30 18.27
CA LYS A 638 -11.82 -10.95 17.73
C LYS A 638 -11.31 -9.87 18.68
N TYR A 639 -11.50 -10.05 19.97
CA TYR A 639 -11.08 -9.11 21.00
C TYR A 639 -10.21 -9.82 22.02
N ILE A 640 -8.99 -9.34 22.20
CA ILE A 640 -8.00 -9.88 23.13
C ILE A 640 -7.62 -8.79 24.12
N VAL A 641 -7.62 -9.12 25.40
CA VAL A 641 -7.03 -8.29 26.45
C VAL A 641 -5.95 -9.06 27.18
N VAL A 642 -4.76 -8.49 27.23
CA VAL A 642 -3.64 -9.03 28.01
C VAL A 642 -3.46 -8.19 29.26
N ALA A 643 -3.98 -8.71 30.38
CA ALA A 643 -3.81 -8.13 31.71
C ALA A 643 -2.45 -8.56 32.25
N ALA A 644 -1.46 -7.69 32.16
CA ALA A 644 -0.05 -8.07 32.25
C ALA A 644 0.66 -7.34 33.38
N GLY A 645 1.14 -8.09 34.38
CA GLY A 645 1.80 -7.50 35.55
C GLY A 645 3.13 -6.79 35.23
N PRO A 646 3.66 -6.00 36.18
CA PRO A 646 4.91 -5.27 36.00
C PRO A 646 6.06 -6.22 35.69
N GLY A 647 6.86 -5.89 34.68
CA GLY A 647 8.03 -6.69 34.29
C GLY A 647 7.73 -8.02 33.58
N SER A 648 6.48 -8.28 33.19
CA SER A 648 6.06 -9.52 32.51
C SER A 648 6.38 -9.61 31.02
N GLY A 649 6.86 -8.51 30.44
CA GLY A 649 7.22 -8.45 29.03
C GLY A 649 6.11 -7.96 28.10
N LYS A 650 5.13 -7.16 28.58
CA LYS A 650 4.12 -6.42 27.78
C LYS A 650 4.61 -6.05 26.37
N THR A 651 5.66 -5.23 26.30
CA THR A 651 6.30 -4.77 25.05
C THR A 651 6.86 -5.91 24.19
N LYS A 652 7.43 -6.98 24.79
CA LYS A 652 7.91 -8.16 24.03
C LYS A 652 6.72 -8.88 23.40
N VAL A 653 5.65 -9.13 24.15
CA VAL A 653 4.44 -9.80 23.61
C VAL A 653 3.81 -8.98 22.49
N LEU A 654 3.65 -7.67 22.66
CA LEU A 654 3.13 -6.79 21.62
C LEU A 654 3.98 -6.76 20.35
N VAL A 655 5.31 -6.57 20.46
CA VAL A 655 6.21 -6.59 19.29
C VAL A 655 6.13 -7.93 18.54
N HIS A 656 6.09 -9.05 19.28
CA HIS A 656 6.00 -10.36 18.66
C HIS A 656 4.61 -10.64 18.07
N LYS A 657 3.53 -10.09 18.66
CA LYS A 657 2.16 -10.18 18.10
C LYS A 657 2.01 -9.34 16.82
N LEU A 658 2.62 -8.16 16.75
CA LEU A 658 2.71 -7.38 15.51
C LEU A 658 3.47 -8.15 14.41
N ALA A 659 4.55 -8.84 14.76
CA ALA A 659 5.28 -9.69 13.83
C ALA A 659 4.45 -10.91 13.38
N SER A 660 3.73 -11.59 14.28
CA SER A 660 2.88 -12.72 13.90
C SER A 660 1.66 -12.29 13.07
N LEU A 661 1.07 -11.12 13.34
CA LEU A 661 0.00 -10.56 12.53
C LEU A 661 0.41 -10.40 11.05
N LEU A 662 1.60 -9.87 10.77
CA LEU A 662 2.10 -9.71 9.40
C LEU A 662 2.62 -10.99 8.74
N LEU A 663 3.25 -11.87 9.52
CA LEU A 663 3.98 -13.01 8.96
C LEU A 663 3.19 -14.33 9.01
N MET A 664 2.36 -14.54 10.03
CA MET A 664 1.61 -15.78 10.25
C MET A 664 0.11 -15.63 9.98
N GLU A 665 -0.47 -14.46 10.26
CA GLU A 665 -1.89 -14.20 10.02
C GLU A 665 -2.12 -13.55 8.63
N ASP A 666 -3.38 -13.47 8.21
CA ASP A 666 -3.78 -12.85 6.92
C ASP A 666 -4.02 -11.33 7.06
N VAL A 667 -3.08 -10.62 7.69
CA VAL A 667 -3.16 -9.18 7.98
C VAL A 667 -2.04 -8.43 7.26
N LYS A 668 -2.41 -7.44 6.44
CA LYS A 668 -1.47 -6.60 5.70
C LYS A 668 -1.13 -5.32 6.48
N HIS A 669 0.02 -4.74 6.18
CA HIS A 669 0.52 -3.57 6.92
C HIS A 669 -0.43 -2.36 6.83
N GLU A 670 -1.15 -2.17 5.72
CA GLU A 670 -2.11 -1.08 5.56
C GLU A 670 -3.36 -1.24 6.45
N GLN A 671 -3.64 -2.48 6.88
CA GLN A 671 -4.81 -2.86 7.68
C GLN A 671 -4.56 -2.82 9.19
N LEU A 672 -3.30 -2.68 9.61
CA LEU A 672 -2.87 -2.70 11.00
C LEU A 672 -2.63 -1.27 11.50
N LEU A 673 -3.26 -0.89 12.60
CA LEU A 673 -3.00 0.32 13.36
C LEU A 673 -2.56 -0.05 14.78
N MET A 674 -1.47 0.55 15.26
CA MET A 674 -1.07 0.50 16.66
C MET A 674 -1.16 1.90 17.28
N LEU A 675 -1.87 2.00 18.40
CA LEU A 675 -1.99 3.21 19.20
C LEU A 675 -1.23 3.06 20.53
N THR A 676 -0.54 4.13 20.92
CA THR A 676 0.29 4.25 22.13
C THR A 676 0.03 5.60 22.81
N PHE A 677 0.41 5.73 24.07
CA PHE A 677 0.29 7.00 24.81
C PHE A 677 1.43 7.99 24.54
N SER A 678 2.63 7.49 24.17
CA SER A 678 3.81 8.35 23.98
C SER A 678 4.54 8.09 22.66
N ARG A 679 5.10 9.15 22.07
CA ARG A 679 5.98 9.07 20.89
C ARG A 679 7.26 8.26 21.15
N ALA A 680 7.75 8.28 22.39
CA ALA A 680 8.87 7.44 22.82
C ALA A 680 8.52 5.94 22.71
N ALA A 681 7.35 5.53 23.21
CA ALA A 681 6.87 4.15 23.06
C ALA A 681 6.71 3.78 21.57
N ALA A 682 6.02 4.60 20.76
CA ALA A 682 5.87 4.35 19.33
C ALA A 682 7.23 4.15 18.61
N THR A 683 8.22 4.98 18.94
CA THR A 683 9.60 4.88 18.40
C THR A 683 10.30 3.61 18.86
N GLU A 684 10.17 3.24 20.15
CA GLU A 684 10.74 2.00 20.68
C GLU A 684 10.12 0.75 20.03
N PHE A 685 8.80 0.72 19.87
CA PHE A 685 8.10 -0.34 19.14
C PHE A 685 8.60 -0.46 17.70
N LYS A 686 8.70 0.67 16.98
CA LYS A 686 9.21 0.69 15.60
C LYS A 686 10.64 0.14 15.52
N LYS A 687 11.54 0.55 16.42
CA LYS A 687 12.93 0.03 16.50
C LYS A 687 12.99 -1.48 16.80
N ARG A 688 12.25 -1.93 17.83
CA ARG A 688 12.18 -3.36 18.20
C ARG A 688 11.65 -4.21 17.05
N LEU A 689 10.65 -3.72 16.34
CA LEU A 689 10.02 -4.42 15.22
C LEU A 689 10.89 -4.41 13.96
N LEU A 690 11.58 -3.29 13.66
CA LEU A 690 12.61 -3.22 12.60
C LEU A 690 13.70 -4.27 12.81
N LYS A 691 14.18 -4.46 14.05
CA LYS A 691 15.16 -5.52 14.38
C LYS A 691 14.60 -6.94 14.16
N LEU A 692 13.29 -7.12 14.30
CA LEU A 692 12.64 -8.43 14.28
C LEU A 692 12.24 -8.89 12.85
N ILE A 693 11.60 -8.00 12.09
CA ILE A 693 11.03 -8.27 10.75
C ILE A 693 11.63 -7.41 9.62
N GLY A 694 12.66 -6.62 9.91
CA GLY A 694 13.33 -5.76 8.93
C GLY A 694 12.43 -4.65 8.39
N ASN A 695 12.67 -4.25 7.14
CA ASN A 695 12.00 -3.12 6.47
C ASN A 695 10.45 -3.22 6.44
N ALA A 696 9.86 -4.41 6.64
CA ALA A 696 8.42 -4.59 6.75
C ALA A 696 7.79 -3.73 7.87
N ALA A 697 8.53 -3.49 8.96
CA ALA A 697 8.07 -2.67 10.08
C ALA A 697 7.79 -1.20 9.71
N ASN A 698 8.46 -0.66 8.68
CA ASN A 698 8.27 0.74 8.24
C ASN A 698 6.92 0.99 7.56
N TYR A 699 6.19 -0.07 7.19
CA TYR A 699 4.86 0.05 6.58
C TYR A 699 3.72 -0.03 7.60
N ILE A 700 4.00 -0.41 8.85
CA ILE A 700 3.00 -0.46 9.91
C ILE A 700 2.76 0.95 10.48
N GLU A 701 1.50 1.29 10.68
CA GLU A 701 1.10 2.55 11.28
C GLU A 701 1.15 2.43 12.82
N ILE A 702 2.27 2.84 13.41
CA ILE A 702 2.47 2.94 14.87
C ILE A 702 2.45 4.41 15.26
N LYS A 703 1.46 4.84 16.03
CA LYS A 703 1.20 6.26 16.36
C LYS A 703 0.73 6.45 17.80
N THR A 704 0.71 7.69 18.24
CA THR A 704 -0.10 8.07 19.41
C THR A 704 -1.55 8.35 18.99
N PHE A 705 -2.50 8.23 19.93
CA PHE A 705 -3.91 8.61 19.72
C PHE A 705 -4.04 9.99 19.05
N HIS A 706 -3.38 11.00 19.63
CA HIS A 706 -3.34 12.37 19.12
C HIS A 706 -2.77 12.48 17.70
N SER A 707 -1.58 11.92 17.43
CA SER A 707 -0.96 11.97 16.09
C SER A 707 -1.84 11.31 15.03
N TYR A 708 -2.51 10.21 15.36
CA TYR A 708 -3.47 9.57 14.46
C TYR A 708 -4.69 10.45 14.17
N CYS A 709 -5.27 11.12 15.17
CA CYS A 709 -6.37 12.08 14.96
C CYS A 709 -5.95 13.30 14.10
N PHE A 710 -4.76 13.86 14.29
CA PHE A 710 -4.21 14.89 13.40
C PHE A 710 -4.09 14.38 11.95
N ASP A 711 -3.67 13.13 11.75
CA ASP A 711 -3.61 12.52 10.41
C ASP A 711 -4.99 12.25 9.79
N LEU A 712 -6.00 11.84 10.57
CA LEU A 712 -7.37 11.67 10.07
C LEU A 712 -7.97 12.98 9.57
N LEU A 713 -7.72 14.07 10.31
CA LEU A 713 -8.23 15.41 10.00
C LEU A 713 -7.37 16.18 9.00
N GLY A 714 -6.23 15.63 8.56
CA GLY A 714 -5.33 16.29 7.62
C GLY A 714 -4.60 17.51 8.19
N LYS A 715 -4.43 17.56 9.52
CA LYS A 715 -3.85 18.67 10.28
C LYS A 715 -2.43 18.37 10.78
N ILE A 716 -1.70 19.41 11.15
CA ILE A 716 -0.33 19.37 11.69
C ILE A 716 -0.42 19.15 13.19
N GLY A 717 0.37 18.20 13.71
CA GLY A 717 0.43 17.93 15.14
C GLY A 717 0.96 19.12 15.93
N SER A 718 0.21 19.57 16.94
CA SER A 718 0.62 20.62 17.87
C SER A 718 0.08 20.33 19.26
N LEU A 719 0.90 20.57 20.29
CA LEU A 719 0.55 20.33 21.70
C LEU A 719 -0.62 21.22 22.16
N GLU A 720 -0.73 22.44 21.64
CA GLU A 720 -1.81 23.38 22.01
C GLU A 720 -3.20 22.94 21.50
N LYS A 721 -3.26 22.03 20.52
CA LYS A 721 -4.50 21.55 19.90
C LYS A 721 -4.86 20.11 20.30
N SER A 722 -4.08 19.45 21.18
CA SER A 722 -4.27 18.03 21.53
C SER A 722 -5.66 17.74 22.08
N ASP A 723 -6.09 18.50 23.08
CA ASP A 723 -7.22 18.13 23.95
C ASP A 723 -8.59 18.23 23.23
N VAL A 724 -8.61 18.92 22.08
CA VAL A 724 -9.79 19.09 21.21
C VAL A 724 -9.75 18.15 20.00
N ILE A 725 -8.56 17.70 19.55
CA ILE A 725 -8.42 16.95 18.30
C ILE A 725 -9.12 15.59 18.34
N LEU A 726 -9.14 14.93 19.51
CA LEU A 726 -9.82 13.65 19.73
C LEU A 726 -11.33 13.79 19.52
N LYS A 727 -11.97 14.74 20.21
CA LYS A 727 -13.41 15.01 20.11
C LYS A 727 -13.84 15.33 18.68
N LEU A 728 -13.10 16.25 18.04
CA LEU A 728 -13.35 16.65 16.65
C LEU A 728 -13.17 15.47 15.69
N ALA A 729 -12.15 14.62 15.89
CA ALA A 729 -11.96 13.44 15.05
C ALA A 729 -13.12 12.44 15.22
N VAL A 730 -13.56 12.15 16.46
CA VAL A 730 -14.69 11.26 16.72
C VAL A 730 -15.99 11.77 16.07
N GLU A 731 -16.27 13.06 16.18
CA GLU A 731 -17.42 13.69 15.52
C GLU A 731 -17.35 13.53 13.99
N LYS A 732 -16.21 13.89 13.37
CA LYS A 732 -16.02 13.75 11.92
C LYS A 732 -16.07 12.30 11.42
N ILE A 733 -15.60 11.33 12.22
CA ILE A 733 -15.72 9.90 11.90
C ILE A 733 -17.20 9.52 11.82
N ARG A 734 -17.98 9.81 12.88
CA ARG A 734 -19.42 9.49 12.96
C ARG A 734 -20.25 10.20 11.89
N ASN A 735 -19.89 11.43 11.56
CA ASN A 735 -20.52 12.19 10.46
C ASN A 735 -20.10 11.72 9.05
N LYS A 736 -19.15 10.77 8.94
CA LYS A 736 -18.59 10.24 7.67
C LYS A 736 -17.85 11.29 6.84
N GLU A 737 -17.25 12.26 7.51
CA GLU A 737 -16.41 13.32 6.91
C GLU A 737 -14.93 12.91 6.77
N VAL A 738 -14.52 11.81 7.41
CA VAL A 738 -13.15 11.27 7.35
C VAL A 738 -12.99 10.28 6.19
N GLU A 739 -11.79 10.28 5.59
CA GLU A 739 -11.40 9.35 4.53
C GLU A 739 -11.52 7.88 4.98
N MET A 740 -12.40 7.11 4.31
CA MET A 740 -12.75 5.74 4.70
C MET A 740 -11.53 4.81 4.84
N SER A 741 -10.58 4.88 3.90
CA SER A 741 -9.38 4.04 3.89
C SER A 741 -8.48 4.22 5.13
N ARG A 742 -8.58 5.35 5.84
CA ARG A 742 -7.83 5.57 7.09
C ARG A 742 -8.48 4.87 8.27
N ILE A 743 -9.81 4.82 8.31
CA ILE A 743 -10.58 4.30 9.46
C ILE A 743 -10.97 2.82 9.32
N THR A 744 -10.94 2.22 8.12
CA THR A 744 -11.26 0.80 7.90
C THR A 744 -10.13 -0.18 8.26
N LYS A 745 -9.31 0.14 9.27
CA LYS A 745 -8.25 -0.73 9.79
C LYS A 745 -8.86 -2.01 10.34
N THR A 746 -8.37 -3.18 9.93
CA THR A 746 -8.94 -4.49 10.32
C THR A 746 -8.37 -5.01 11.63
N VAL A 747 -7.22 -4.49 12.06
CA VAL A 747 -6.59 -4.81 13.36
C VAL A 747 -6.15 -3.52 14.04
N LEU A 748 -6.60 -3.35 15.28
CA LEU A 748 -6.16 -2.32 16.22
C LEU A 748 -5.35 -2.97 17.35
N VAL A 749 -4.18 -2.42 17.64
CA VAL A 749 -3.34 -2.82 18.76
C VAL A 749 -3.18 -1.62 19.70
N ILE A 750 -3.42 -1.81 21.00
CA ILE A 750 -3.38 -0.75 22.01
C ILE A 750 -2.37 -1.16 23.09
N ASP A 751 -1.42 -0.28 23.37
CA ASP A 751 -0.45 -0.40 24.47
C ASP A 751 -0.84 0.51 25.64
N GLU A 752 -0.43 0.12 26.86
CA GLU A 752 -0.76 0.78 28.14
C GLU A 752 -2.25 1.12 28.32
N ALA A 753 -3.14 0.19 27.93
CA ALA A 753 -4.60 0.40 27.88
C ALA A 753 -5.26 0.71 29.24
N GLN A 754 -4.55 0.59 30.37
CA GLN A 754 -5.02 1.08 31.67
C GLN A 754 -5.14 2.61 31.74
N ASP A 755 -4.33 3.33 30.94
CA ASP A 755 -4.18 4.79 31.02
C ASP A 755 -5.16 5.53 30.10
N MET A 756 -6.10 4.82 29.45
CA MET A 756 -7.09 5.42 28.54
C MET A 756 -8.05 6.38 29.26
N ASP A 757 -8.38 7.48 28.60
CA ASP A 757 -9.45 8.39 29.01
C ASP A 757 -10.79 8.15 28.27
N ALA A 758 -11.77 9.02 28.53
CA ALA A 758 -13.11 8.94 27.94
C ALA A 758 -13.13 9.18 26.41
N ASP A 759 -12.27 10.07 25.93
CA ASP A 759 -12.23 10.53 24.54
C ASP A 759 -11.44 9.55 23.66
N GLU A 760 -10.35 8.99 24.20
CA GLU A 760 -9.61 7.88 23.60
C GLU A 760 -10.46 6.61 23.49
N PHE A 761 -11.21 6.26 24.54
CA PHE A 761 -12.16 5.15 24.49
C PHE A 761 -13.31 5.42 23.49
N SER A 762 -13.79 6.67 23.39
CA SER A 762 -14.78 7.08 22.38
C SER A 762 -14.25 6.91 20.95
N LEU A 763 -12.96 7.21 20.71
CA LEU A 763 -12.30 6.96 19.43
C LEU A 763 -12.25 5.47 19.08
N ILE A 764 -11.87 4.61 20.02
CA ILE A 764 -11.81 3.16 19.81
C ILE A 764 -13.20 2.64 19.42
N ASN A 765 -14.24 3.04 20.15
CA ASN A 765 -15.62 2.67 19.83
C ASN A 765 -16.05 3.18 18.44
N ALA A 766 -15.73 4.42 18.06
CA ALA A 766 -16.06 4.96 16.74
C ALA A 766 -15.35 4.19 15.59
N LEU A 767 -14.12 3.73 15.79
CA LEU A 767 -13.41 2.88 14.82
C LEU A 767 -14.06 1.49 14.71
N MET A 768 -14.48 0.90 15.84
CA MET A 768 -15.18 -0.39 15.88
C MET A 768 -16.60 -0.31 15.27
N GLU A 769 -17.34 0.77 15.52
CA GLU A 769 -18.65 1.07 14.90
C GLU A 769 -18.56 1.08 13.36
N HIS A 770 -17.47 1.62 12.81
CA HIS A 770 -17.24 1.67 11.35
C HIS A 770 -16.72 0.35 10.76
N ASN A 771 -16.19 -0.56 11.59
CA ASN A 771 -15.65 -1.83 11.15
C ASN A 771 -16.11 -3.00 12.05
N GLU A 772 -17.29 -3.53 11.73
CA GLU A 772 -17.89 -4.70 12.41
C GLU A 772 -16.94 -5.89 12.60
N GLU A 773 -15.92 -6.07 11.75
CA GLU A 773 -14.98 -7.20 11.78
C GLU A 773 -13.58 -6.80 12.29
N MET A 774 -13.44 -5.62 12.90
CA MET A 774 -12.20 -5.15 13.51
C MET A 774 -11.75 -6.10 14.63
N ARG A 775 -10.49 -6.53 14.56
CA ARG A 775 -9.80 -7.23 15.64
C ARG A 775 -9.17 -6.18 16.56
N VAL A 776 -9.34 -6.29 17.88
CA VAL A 776 -8.72 -5.36 18.83
C VAL A 776 -7.91 -6.16 19.85
N ILE A 777 -6.64 -5.78 20.01
CA ILE A 777 -5.70 -6.41 20.94
C ILE A 777 -5.21 -5.30 21.89
N ALA A 778 -5.73 -5.28 23.11
CA ALA A 778 -5.34 -4.33 24.14
C ALA A 778 -4.41 -4.99 25.16
N VAL A 779 -3.33 -4.31 25.53
CA VAL A 779 -2.41 -4.75 26.58
C VAL A 779 -2.32 -3.65 27.62
N GLY A 780 -2.44 -4.03 28.89
CA GLY A 780 -2.43 -3.08 29.99
C GLY A 780 -2.20 -3.74 31.34
N ASP A 781 -1.97 -2.91 32.34
CA ASP A 781 -1.74 -3.29 33.72
C ASP A 781 -2.56 -2.35 34.63
N ASP A 782 -3.71 -2.80 35.08
CA ASP A 782 -4.64 -2.04 35.92
C ASP A 782 -4.02 -1.52 37.24
N ASP A 783 -2.99 -2.19 37.76
CA ASP A 783 -2.23 -1.76 38.94
C ASP A 783 -1.25 -0.61 38.63
N GLN A 784 -1.05 -0.25 37.35
CA GLN A 784 -0.11 0.78 36.90
C GLN A 784 -0.78 2.06 36.38
N ASN A 785 -2.12 2.18 36.44
CA ASN A 785 -2.78 3.45 36.14
C ASN A 785 -2.36 4.52 37.16
N ILE A 786 -1.52 5.44 36.70
CA ILE A 786 -1.01 6.58 37.49
C ILE A 786 -1.44 7.93 36.92
N PHE A 787 -2.22 7.93 35.83
CA PHE A 787 -2.63 9.14 35.12
C PHE A 787 -4.08 9.58 35.42
N GLU A 788 -4.71 9.07 36.48
CA GLU A 788 -6.08 9.46 36.88
C GLU A 788 -6.26 10.99 37.03
N PHE A 789 -5.21 11.70 37.43
CA PHE A 789 -5.21 13.17 37.51
C PHE A 789 -5.37 13.89 36.16
N ARG A 790 -5.21 13.18 35.04
CA ARG A 790 -5.47 13.64 33.67
C ARG A 790 -6.78 13.10 33.08
N GLY A 791 -7.54 12.29 33.83
CA GLY A 791 -8.80 11.67 33.40
C GLY A 791 -8.71 10.19 32.98
N ALA A 792 -7.50 9.60 32.99
CA ALA A 792 -7.27 8.19 32.70
C ALA A 792 -8.01 7.27 33.68
N SER A 793 -8.47 6.10 33.23
CA SER A 793 -9.10 5.12 34.13
C SER A 793 -9.15 3.69 33.57
N SER A 794 -8.61 2.73 34.34
CA SER A 794 -8.72 1.28 34.10
C SER A 794 -10.15 0.77 33.88
N LYS A 795 -11.18 1.53 34.30
CA LYS A 795 -12.60 1.22 34.03
C LYS A 795 -12.90 1.08 32.53
N TYR A 796 -12.17 1.77 31.64
CA TYR A 796 -12.39 1.65 30.19
C TYR A 796 -11.84 0.33 29.64
N LEU A 797 -10.74 -0.17 30.19
CA LEU A 797 -10.23 -1.51 29.93
C LEU A 797 -11.20 -2.58 30.45
N GLU A 798 -11.74 -2.40 31.65
CA GLU A 798 -12.79 -3.26 32.22
C GLU A 798 -14.06 -3.28 31.37
N GLN A 799 -14.58 -2.11 31.00
CA GLN A 799 -15.73 -1.96 30.09
C GLN A 799 -15.47 -2.62 28.74
N PHE A 800 -14.27 -2.47 28.19
CA PHE A 800 -13.89 -3.14 26.95
C PHE A 800 -13.97 -4.66 27.06
N ILE A 801 -13.46 -5.25 28.16
CA ILE A 801 -13.55 -6.69 28.43
C ILE A 801 -15.03 -7.13 28.50
N LEU A 802 -15.82 -6.46 29.34
CA LEU A 802 -17.19 -6.88 29.66
C LEU A 802 -18.17 -6.68 28.50
N ILE A 803 -18.14 -5.53 27.83
CA ILE A 803 -19.09 -5.19 26.75
C ILE A 803 -18.82 -6.03 25.50
N ASN A 804 -17.55 -6.28 25.19
CA ASN A 804 -17.15 -6.98 23.97
C ASN A 804 -16.94 -8.49 24.17
N ASN A 805 -17.08 -9.00 25.41
CA ASN A 805 -16.77 -10.37 25.80
C ASN A 805 -15.35 -10.79 25.34
N ALA A 806 -14.36 -9.96 25.64
CA ALA A 806 -12.99 -10.13 25.16
C ALA A 806 -12.27 -11.29 25.85
N VAL A 807 -11.46 -12.04 25.09
CA VAL A 807 -10.64 -13.12 25.63
C VAL A 807 -9.49 -12.51 26.44
N ARG A 808 -9.45 -12.86 27.72
CA ARG A 808 -8.49 -12.31 28.69
C ARG A 808 -7.34 -13.29 28.94
N HIS A 809 -6.11 -12.82 28.82
CA HIS A 809 -4.90 -13.53 29.22
C HIS A 809 -4.19 -12.78 30.35
N GLU A 810 -3.70 -13.50 31.36
CA GLU A 810 -2.88 -12.91 32.43
C GLU A 810 -1.39 -13.23 32.23
N LEU A 811 -0.54 -12.19 32.24
CA LEU A 811 0.93 -12.36 32.23
C LEU A 811 1.51 -12.08 33.62
N THR A 812 1.79 -13.15 34.35
CA THR A 812 2.25 -13.09 35.76
C THR A 812 3.73 -13.41 35.95
N GLU A 813 4.41 -14.02 34.98
CA GLU A 813 5.86 -14.28 35.04
C GLU A 813 6.65 -12.95 34.96
N ASN A 814 7.28 -12.51 36.04
CA ASN A 814 8.15 -11.33 36.06
C ASN A 814 9.60 -11.71 35.73
N PHE A 815 10.14 -11.12 34.66
CA PHE A 815 11.51 -11.35 34.19
C PHE A 815 12.51 -10.28 34.69
N ARG A 816 12.01 -9.18 35.26
CA ARG A 816 12.78 -7.95 35.54
C ARG A 816 13.39 -7.91 36.95
N SER A 817 12.68 -8.42 37.95
CA SER A 817 12.92 -8.17 39.37
C SER A 817 13.37 -9.42 40.12
N LYS A 818 14.06 -9.21 41.25
CA LYS A 818 14.45 -10.26 42.22
C LYS A 818 13.24 -10.81 42.97
N SER A 819 13.34 -12.06 43.44
CA SER A 819 12.21 -12.81 44.01
C SER A 819 11.56 -12.11 45.20
N ASN A 820 12.33 -11.73 46.22
CA ASN A 820 11.80 -10.99 47.39
C ASN A 820 11.16 -9.62 47.07
N LEU A 821 11.56 -8.95 45.98
CA LEU A 821 10.90 -7.70 45.56
C LEU A 821 9.54 -7.94 44.90
N VAL A 822 9.40 -9.05 44.17
CA VAL A 822 8.11 -9.48 43.60
C VAL A 822 7.17 -9.94 44.73
N GLU A 823 7.68 -10.69 45.71
CA GLU A 823 6.93 -11.09 46.91
C GLU A 823 6.44 -9.88 47.72
N PHE A 824 7.32 -8.90 47.98
CA PHE A 824 6.94 -7.64 48.63
C PHE A 824 5.85 -6.89 47.84
N THR A 825 5.98 -6.82 46.52
CA THR A 825 4.97 -6.21 45.64
C THR A 825 3.64 -6.95 45.71
N ASN A 826 3.62 -8.29 45.69
CA ASN A 826 2.40 -9.10 45.82
C ASN A 826 1.67 -8.81 47.15
N HIS A 827 2.39 -8.64 48.25
CA HIS A 827 1.79 -8.24 49.53
C HIS A 827 1.22 -6.80 49.52
N PHE A 828 1.85 -5.89 48.76
CA PHE A 828 1.37 -4.52 48.61
C PHE A 828 0.11 -4.41 47.74
N VAL A 829 0.07 -5.04 46.56
CA VAL A 829 -1.05 -4.91 45.61
C VAL A 829 -2.37 -5.44 46.16
N ASN A 830 -2.35 -6.37 47.13
CA ASN A 830 -3.55 -6.81 47.85
C ASN A 830 -4.28 -5.69 48.63
N ARG A 831 -3.69 -4.49 48.73
CA ARG A 831 -4.34 -3.30 49.31
C ARG A 831 -5.05 -2.42 48.27
N ILE A 832 -4.80 -2.64 46.98
CA ILE A 832 -5.45 -1.94 45.86
C ILE A 832 -6.86 -2.52 45.70
N ARG A 833 -7.87 -1.65 45.55
CA ARG A 833 -9.27 -2.04 45.34
C ARG A 833 -9.57 -2.07 43.83
N HIS A 834 -10.50 -2.93 43.41
CA HIS A 834 -10.95 -3.05 42.01
C HIS A 834 -9.82 -3.41 41.02
N ARG A 835 -8.98 -4.38 41.41
CA ARG A 835 -8.00 -4.98 40.51
C ARG A 835 -8.69 -5.91 39.52
N LEU A 836 -8.23 -5.91 38.27
CA LEU A 836 -8.63 -6.90 37.27
C LEU A 836 -7.92 -8.23 37.53
N LYS A 837 -6.60 -8.21 37.78
CA LYS A 837 -5.76 -9.42 37.92
C LYS A 837 -6.02 -10.19 39.21
N GLU A 838 -6.14 -11.51 39.08
CA GLU A 838 -6.42 -12.42 40.21
C GLU A 838 -5.17 -13.22 40.61
N ILE A 839 -4.31 -13.56 39.65
CA ILE A 839 -3.17 -14.45 39.87
C ILE A 839 -1.96 -13.63 40.36
N PRO A 840 -1.29 -14.02 41.47
CA PRO A 840 -0.07 -13.36 41.94
C PRO A 840 1.08 -13.40 40.92
N ILE A 841 1.94 -12.38 40.97
CA ILE A 841 3.11 -12.26 40.08
C ILE A 841 4.19 -13.24 40.55
N VAL A 842 4.80 -13.98 39.63
CA VAL A 842 5.83 -15.00 39.94
C VAL A 842 7.17 -14.54 39.38
N ALA A 843 8.21 -14.44 40.22
CA ALA A 843 9.55 -14.06 39.78
C ALA A 843 10.22 -15.21 39.01
N ARG A 844 10.79 -14.90 37.83
CA ARG A 844 11.62 -15.84 37.06
C ARG A 844 13.07 -15.86 37.56
N GLN A 845 13.51 -14.80 38.24
CA GLN A 845 14.79 -14.76 38.97
C GLN A 845 14.57 -15.35 40.37
N THR A 846 15.36 -16.35 40.74
CA THR A 846 15.23 -17.09 42.00
C THR A 846 16.05 -16.48 43.14
N ASP A 847 16.95 -15.55 42.84
CA ASP A 847 17.82 -14.90 43.81
C ASP A 847 17.19 -13.61 44.39
N ASN A 848 17.54 -13.33 45.65
CA ASN A 848 17.02 -12.19 46.40
C ASN A 848 17.88 -10.93 46.21
N GLY A 849 17.23 -9.78 46.08
CA GLY A 849 17.88 -8.47 46.18
C GLY A 849 17.95 -7.97 47.62
N GLN A 850 18.49 -6.76 47.81
CA GLN A 850 18.45 -6.08 49.10
C GLN A 850 17.30 -5.05 49.11
N ILE A 851 16.46 -5.10 50.15
CA ILE A 851 15.37 -4.15 50.37
C ILE A 851 15.61 -3.50 51.74
N LYS A 852 15.77 -2.17 51.76
CA LYS A 852 16.10 -1.37 52.95
C LYS A 852 15.02 -0.29 53.11
N LEU A 853 14.30 -0.32 54.23
CA LEU A 853 13.39 0.76 54.62
C LEU A 853 14.09 1.61 55.69
N VAL A 854 14.28 2.89 55.42
CA VAL A 854 14.94 3.84 56.35
C VAL A 854 13.93 4.87 56.81
N HIS A 855 13.83 5.07 58.11
CA HIS A 855 12.92 6.04 58.73
C HIS A 855 13.73 7.18 59.36
N TYR A 856 13.35 8.43 59.08
CA TYR A 856 13.99 9.63 59.61
C TYR A 856 13.01 10.40 60.49
N GLN A 857 13.52 11.09 61.51
CA GLN A 857 12.71 11.89 62.44
C GLN A 857 12.26 13.25 61.86
N ASN A 858 12.79 13.65 60.70
CA ASN A 858 12.52 14.94 60.05
C ASN A 858 12.27 14.71 58.56
N ASN A 859 11.47 15.59 57.95
CA ASN A 859 11.04 15.52 56.55
C ASN A 859 12.17 15.80 55.54
N ASN A 860 13.35 16.27 55.96
CA ASN A 860 14.50 16.38 55.06
C ASN A 860 15.08 15.00 54.74
N LEU A 861 14.56 14.38 53.68
CA LEU A 861 15.04 13.12 53.12
C LEU A 861 16.18 13.31 52.11
N ILE A 862 16.35 14.52 51.56
CA ILE A 862 17.29 14.82 50.47
C ILE A 862 18.75 14.67 50.93
N THR A 863 19.14 15.35 52.01
CA THR A 863 20.53 15.28 52.50
C THR A 863 20.92 13.87 52.95
N PRO A 864 20.09 13.14 53.74
CA PRO A 864 20.40 11.76 54.11
C PRO A 864 20.48 10.80 52.91
N LEU A 865 19.59 10.93 51.92
CA LEU A 865 19.62 10.10 50.71
C LEU A 865 20.88 10.32 49.87
N VAL A 866 21.30 11.57 49.68
CA VAL A 866 22.56 11.90 48.98
C VAL A 866 23.75 11.29 49.72
N ASN A 867 23.78 11.38 51.06
CA ASN A 867 24.85 10.78 51.86
C ASN A 867 24.83 9.24 51.80
N ASP A 868 23.66 8.59 51.81
CA ASP A 868 23.53 7.13 51.68
C ASP A 868 24.05 6.67 50.32
N ILE A 869 23.71 7.38 49.23
CA ILE A 869 24.22 7.10 47.87
C ILE A 869 25.74 7.23 47.80
N LEU A 870 26.31 8.32 48.34
CA LEU A 870 27.75 8.57 48.33
C LEU A 870 28.57 7.54 49.15
N THR A 871 27.97 6.94 50.18
CA THR A 871 28.65 6.02 51.11
C THR A 871 28.39 4.54 50.85
N THR A 872 27.27 4.16 50.22
CA THR A 872 26.87 2.75 50.04
C THR A 872 27.73 1.99 49.02
N GLY A 873 28.52 2.67 48.19
CA GLY A 873 29.38 2.01 47.20
C GLY A 873 28.61 1.28 46.10
N LEU A 874 27.51 1.89 45.64
CA LEU A 874 26.60 1.30 44.66
C LEU A 874 27.31 0.96 43.34
N THR A 875 27.07 -0.24 42.81
CA THR A 875 27.62 -0.73 41.54
C THR A 875 26.56 -0.78 40.45
N GLY A 876 26.94 -0.42 39.22
CA GLY A 876 26.03 -0.40 38.07
C GLY A 876 25.19 0.89 37.97
N THR A 877 24.07 0.82 37.25
CA THR A 877 23.19 1.98 37.00
C THR A 877 22.23 2.20 38.18
N VAL A 878 22.29 3.39 38.79
CA VAL A 878 21.41 3.81 39.89
C VAL A 878 20.34 4.76 39.37
N CYS A 879 19.09 4.58 39.81
CA CYS A 879 17.98 5.50 39.54
C CYS A 879 17.40 5.98 40.87
N VAL A 880 17.17 7.29 41.00
CA VAL A 880 16.49 7.89 42.15
C VAL A 880 15.13 8.39 41.69
N LEU A 881 14.06 7.90 42.32
CA LEU A 881 12.69 8.33 42.07
C LEU A 881 12.23 9.23 43.22
N THR A 882 11.71 10.40 42.90
CA THR A 882 11.23 11.41 43.85
C THR A 882 9.73 11.63 43.70
N ARG A 883 9.12 12.38 44.62
CA ARG A 883 7.71 12.80 44.48
C ARG A 883 7.58 14.04 43.61
N THR A 884 8.57 14.93 43.61
CA THR A 884 8.55 16.18 42.84
C THR A 884 9.79 16.36 41.95
N ASN A 885 9.66 17.15 40.89
CA ASN A 885 10.78 17.55 40.04
C ASN A 885 11.80 18.41 40.82
N GLU A 886 11.36 19.16 41.83
CA GLU A 886 12.24 19.97 42.68
C GLU A 886 13.16 19.10 43.54
N GLU A 887 12.62 18.05 44.16
CA GLU A 887 13.43 17.06 44.89
C GLU A 887 14.48 16.41 43.97
N ALA A 888 14.09 16.03 42.74
CA ALA A 888 15.01 15.44 41.77
C ALA A 888 16.12 16.42 41.36
N LEU A 889 15.77 17.69 41.12
CA LEU A 889 16.72 18.75 40.80
C LEU A 889 17.71 18.99 41.96
N GLN A 890 17.22 19.06 43.19
CA GLN A 890 18.05 19.26 44.38
C GLN A 890 19.00 18.07 44.62
N ILE A 891 18.50 16.83 44.52
CA ILE A 891 19.32 15.62 44.65
C ILE A 891 20.39 15.54 43.55
N ALA A 892 20.02 15.76 42.29
CA ALA A 892 20.96 15.75 41.18
C ALA A 892 22.04 16.84 41.33
N GLY A 893 21.64 18.05 41.74
CA GLY A 893 22.56 19.15 42.01
C GLY A 893 23.53 18.87 43.15
N LEU A 894 23.07 18.25 44.24
CA LEU A 894 23.91 17.85 45.37
C LEU A 894 24.86 16.70 45.02
N LEU A 895 24.43 15.71 44.25
CA LEU A 895 25.30 14.63 43.76
C LEU A 895 26.42 15.20 42.87
N LEU A 896 26.07 16.03 41.88
CA LEU A 896 27.02 16.71 41.01
C LEU A 896 28.00 17.60 41.79
N LYS A 897 27.52 18.34 42.80
CA LYS A 897 28.37 19.16 43.68
C LYS A 897 29.41 18.34 44.45
N ASN A 898 29.09 17.09 44.81
CA ASN A 898 30.01 16.16 45.47
C ASN A 898 30.83 15.31 44.48
N GLY A 899 30.87 15.68 43.19
CA GLY A 899 31.64 14.98 42.16
C GLY A 899 31.01 13.68 41.65
N PHE A 900 29.80 13.33 42.11
CA PHE A 900 29.10 12.13 41.68
C PHE A 900 28.32 12.42 40.39
N GLN A 901 28.53 11.61 39.34
CA GLN A 901 27.85 11.81 38.06
C GLN A 901 26.36 11.47 38.20
N ALA A 902 25.49 12.47 38.03
CA ALA A 902 24.04 12.33 38.06
C ALA A 902 23.39 13.02 36.86
N ARG A 903 22.27 12.47 36.39
CA ARG A 903 21.46 13.00 35.30
C ARG A 903 20.03 13.23 35.77
N LEU A 904 19.56 14.47 35.67
CA LEU A 904 18.15 14.80 35.88
C LEU A 904 17.32 14.37 34.66
N ILE A 905 16.23 13.65 34.92
CA ILE A 905 15.21 13.30 33.93
C ILE A 905 13.92 13.95 34.42
N GLN A 906 13.36 14.86 33.63
CA GLN A 906 12.13 15.59 33.92
C GLN A 906 11.36 15.84 32.62
N SER A 907 10.05 16.09 32.68
CA SER A 907 9.33 16.63 31.53
C SER A 907 9.76 18.08 31.28
N ASN A 908 9.91 18.44 29.99
CA ASN A 908 10.17 19.82 29.57
C ASN A 908 8.97 20.28 28.71
N ASP A 909 7.78 20.21 29.28
CA ASP A 909 6.52 20.49 28.59
C ASP A 909 6.56 21.90 27.96
N GLY A 910 6.26 22.00 26.67
CA GLY A 910 6.34 23.23 25.88
C GLY A 910 7.71 23.58 25.29
N PHE A 911 8.80 22.84 25.60
CA PHE A 911 10.11 23.10 25.00
C PHE A 911 10.35 22.27 23.73
N SER A 912 10.34 22.92 22.55
CA SER A 912 10.70 22.27 21.28
C SER A 912 12.20 21.97 21.20
N LEU A 913 12.57 20.75 20.79
CA LEU A 913 13.96 20.35 20.54
C LEU A 913 14.63 21.18 19.43
N TYR A 914 13.84 21.73 18.49
CA TYR A 914 14.30 22.70 17.50
C TYR A 914 14.88 23.98 18.14
N ASN A 915 14.60 24.27 19.41
CA ASN A 915 15.17 25.43 20.12
C ASN A 915 16.57 25.18 20.71
N LEU A 916 17.08 23.94 20.69
CA LEU A 916 18.47 23.68 21.04
C LEU A 916 19.42 24.24 19.97
N TYR A 917 20.42 25.00 20.40
CA TYR A 917 21.40 25.60 19.50
C TYR A 917 22.25 24.53 18.80
N GLU A 918 22.53 23.42 19.49
CA GLU A 918 23.16 22.21 18.93
C GLU A 918 22.37 21.65 17.73
N VAL A 919 21.04 21.53 17.87
CA VAL A 919 20.16 20.98 16.83
C VAL A 919 20.10 21.93 15.64
N ARG A 920 19.91 23.25 15.87
CA ARG A 920 19.93 24.25 14.80
C ARG A 920 21.27 24.28 14.07
N PHE A 921 22.38 24.21 14.81
CA PHE A 921 23.71 24.14 14.21
C PHE A 921 23.87 22.89 13.34
N PHE A 922 23.50 21.71 13.84
CA PHE A 922 23.55 20.47 13.06
C PHE A 922 22.76 20.59 11.75
N LEU A 923 21.51 21.06 11.82
CA LEU A 923 20.68 21.32 10.63
C LEU A 923 21.33 22.30 9.65
N THR A 924 22.04 23.32 10.16
CA THR A 924 22.77 24.28 9.31
C THR A 924 23.97 23.63 8.61
N GLN A 925 24.67 22.68 9.26
CA GLN A 925 25.81 21.97 8.66
C GLN A 925 25.42 21.00 7.54
N LEU A 926 24.14 20.63 7.43
CA LEU A 926 23.64 19.77 6.35
C LEU A 926 23.55 20.51 4.99
N ASN A 927 23.93 21.79 4.93
CA ASN A 927 24.00 22.61 3.69
C ASN A 927 22.73 22.53 2.84
N ILE A 928 21.59 22.65 3.51
CA ILE A 928 20.26 22.48 2.92
C ILE A 928 19.93 23.73 2.09
N THR A 929 20.13 23.66 0.77
CA THR A 929 19.43 24.53 -0.18
C THR A 929 18.00 24.03 -0.37
N ASP A 930 17.10 24.88 -0.88
CA ASP A 930 15.68 24.53 -1.00
C ASP A 930 15.40 23.34 -1.94
N ASP A 931 16.34 23.01 -2.81
CA ASP A 931 16.26 21.90 -3.77
C ASP A 931 16.70 20.53 -3.20
N VAL A 932 17.21 20.47 -1.96
CA VAL A 932 17.80 19.25 -1.37
C VAL A 932 16.81 18.53 -0.46
N PHE A 933 16.18 17.47 -0.98
CA PHE A 933 15.20 16.64 -0.27
C PHE A 933 15.79 15.40 0.41
N ILE A 934 16.88 14.85 -0.14
CA ILE A 934 17.66 13.73 0.43
C ILE A 934 18.94 14.30 1.04
N LEU A 935 19.19 13.95 2.29
CA LEU A 935 20.44 14.26 2.97
C LEU A 935 21.48 13.21 2.58
N ASN A 936 22.55 13.63 1.88
CA ASN A 936 23.67 12.76 1.54
C ASN A 936 24.35 12.26 2.82
N ASP A 937 24.74 10.99 2.84
CA ASP A 937 25.46 10.37 3.97
C ASP A 937 26.80 11.08 4.25
N ASP A 938 27.51 11.57 3.23
CA ASP A 938 28.75 12.35 3.44
C ASP A 938 28.50 13.66 4.20
N ALA A 939 27.45 14.40 3.80
CA ALA A 939 27.05 15.65 4.44
C ALA A 939 26.54 15.39 5.87
N TRP A 940 25.88 14.24 6.08
CA TRP A 940 25.41 13.79 7.38
C TRP A 940 26.56 13.47 8.34
N GLU A 941 27.56 12.69 7.92
CA GLU A 941 28.76 12.40 8.72
C GLU A 941 29.60 13.65 8.98
N ALA A 942 29.74 14.54 7.98
CA ALA A 942 30.38 15.83 8.14
C ALA A 942 29.66 16.69 9.19
N GLY A 943 28.33 16.78 9.12
CA GLY A 943 27.49 17.49 10.09
C GLY A 943 27.62 16.93 11.51
N LYS A 944 27.61 15.60 11.68
CA LYS A 944 27.84 14.94 12.98
C LYS A 944 29.23 15.24 13.54
N THR A 945 30.24 15.26 12.68
CA THR A 945 31.64 15.57 13.06
C THR A 945 31.79 17.04 13.47
N ALA A 946 31.19 17.96 12.71
CA ALA A 946 31.15 19.38 13.02
C ALA A 946 30.42 19.66 14.35
N LEU A 947 29.27 19.02 14.58
CA LEU A 947 28.51 19.09 15.83
C LEU A 947 29.37 18.67 17.04
N LYS A 948 29.98 17.47 16.98
CA LYS A 948 30.86 16.96 18.05
C LYS A 948 32.05 17.89 18.31
N LYS A 949 32.66 18.45 17.26
CA LYS A 949 33.80 19.38 17.36
C LYS A 949 33.41 20.73 17.97
N ARG A 950 32.24 21.27 17.60
CA ARG A 950 31.76 22.58 18.04
C ARG A 950 31.24 22.58 19.49
N PHE A 951 30.64 21.48 19.92
CA PHE A 951 29.92 21.37 21.20
C PHE A 951 30.48 20.31 22.15
N SER A 952 31.77 19.96 22.03
CA SER A 952 32.44 18.98 22.91
C SER A 952 32.29 19.27 24.42
N GLY A 953 32.15 20.55 24.80
CA GLY A 953 31.89 21.00 26.16
C GLY A 953 30.41 21.22 26.52
N SER A 954 29.45 20.96 25.61
CA SER A 954 28.02 21.14 25.90
C SER A 954 27.45 19.95 26.66
N ASN A 955 26.74 20.23 27.76
CA ASN A 955 25.95 19.22 28.48
C ASN A 955 24.66 18.80 27.73
N LYS A 956 24.38 19.36 26.54
CA LYS A 956 23.26 18.97 25.66
C LYS A 956 23.71 18.23 24.40
N LEU A 957 25.02 18.12 24.13
CA LEU A 957 25.55 17.40 22.96
C LEU A 957 25.02 15.96 22.89
N GLU A 958 24.97 15.24 24.02
CA GLU A 958 24.51 13.85 24.05
C GLU A 958 23.03 13.72 23.65
N ILE A 959 22.18 14.68 23.99
CA ILE A 959 20.76 14.70 23.56
C ILE A 959 20.68 14.78 22.04
N CYS A 960 21.47 15.67 21.43
CA CYS A 960 21.52 15.82 19.98
C CYS A 960 22.11 14.58 19.28
N ILE A 961 23.15 13.96 19.85
CA ILE A 961 23.71 12.68 19.35
C ILE A 961 22.67 11.55 19.42
N ASN A 962 21.94 11.43 20.53
CA ASN A 962 20.91 10.40 20.69
C ASN A 962 19.73 10.64 19.73
N LEU A 963 19.29 11.89 19.54
CA LEU A 963 18.28 12.24 18.53
C LEU A 963 18.71 11.83 17.13
N ILE A 964 19.94 12.15 16.74
CA ILE A 964 20.52 11.79 15.44
C ILE A 964 20.56 10.26 15.27
N LYS A 965 21.01 9.55 16.31
CA LYS A 965 21.06 8.08 16.32
C LYS A 965 19.67 7.43 16.24
N ASP A 966 18.68 7.99 16.94
CA ASP A 966 17.31 7.48 16.92
C ASP A 966 16.66 7.67 15.54
N PHE A 967 16.98 8.78 14.87
CA PHE A 967 16.60 9.02 13.48
C PHE A 967 17.30 8.04 12.52
N GLU A 968 18.59 7.77 12.70
CA GLU A 968 19.35 6.78 11.91
C GLU A 968 18.79 5.36 12.06
N GLU A 969 18.53 4.92 13.29
CA GLU A 969 17.98 3.59 13.58
C GLU A 969 16.57 3.40 13.00
N THR A 970 15.79 4.47 12.86
CA THR A 970 14.45 4.43 12.26
C THR A 970 14.43 4.69 10.75
N ASN A 971 15.50 5.28 10.18
CA ASN A 971 15.64 5.60 8.76
C ASN A 971 16.99 5.12 8.17
N PRO A 972 17.31 3.81 8.23
CA PRO A 972 18.67 3.30 8.00
C PRO A 972 19.14 3.26 6.53
N LYS A 973 18.33 3.69 5.56
CA LYS A 973 18.64 3.58 4.11
C LYS A 973 18.72 4.90 3.36
N LYS A 974 17.89 5.87 3.72
CA LYS A 974 17.83 7.21 3.14
C LYS A 974 17.32 8.14 4.22
N LYS A 975 17.96 9.29 4.35
CA LYS A 975 17.65 10.32 5.34
C LYS A 975 16.97 11.48 4.62
N TYR A 976 15.68 11.71 4.89
CA TYR A 976 14.92 12.77 4.23
C TYR A 976 14.83 14.00 5.11
N ARG A 977 14.92 15.18 4.48
CA ARG A 977 14.78 16.47 5.17
C ARG A 977 13.43 16.58 5.88
N SER A 978 12.33 16.27 5.19
CA SER A 978 10.98 16.34 5.76
C SER A 978 10.82 15.46 7.00
N ASP A 979 11.38 14.26 6.95
CA ASP A 979 11.19 13.26 7.99
C ASP A 979 12.03 13.62 9.21
N LEU A 980 13.20 14.22 9.01
CA LEU A 980 14.02 14.79 10.09
C LEU A 980 13.39 16.03 10.72
N GLU A 981 12.84 16.94 9.91
CA GLU A 981 12.16 18.15 10.41
C GLU A 981 10.91 17.77 11.22
N VAL A 982 10.13 16.78 10.76
CA VAL A 982 9.02 16.19 11.52
C VAL A 982 9.56 15.53 12.79
N PHE A 983 10.58 14.68 12.72
CA PHE A 983 11.17 13.98 13.88
C PHE A 983 11.81 14.90 14.94
N ILE A 984 12.16 16.15 14.59
CA ILE A 984 12.68 17.17 15.53
C ILE A 984 11.54 18.03 16.11
N ARG A 985 10.43 18.18 15.38
CA ARG A 985 9.23 18.92 15.82
C ARG A 985 8.27 18.06 16.65
N GLU A 986 8.26 16.74 16.40
CA GLU A 986 7.50 15.73 17.14
C GLU A 986 8.23 15.20 18.38
#